data_AF-A0A378QHE3-F1
#
_entry.id   AF-A0A378QHE3-F1
#
_cell.length_a   1.000
_cell.length_b   1.000
_cell.length_c   1.000
_cell.angle_alpha   90.00
_cell.angle_beta   90.00
_cell.angle_gamma   90.00
#
_symmetry.space_group_name_H-M   'P 1'
#
loop_
_entity.id
_entity.type
_entity.pdbx_description
1 polymer ?
#
loop_
_entity_poly.entity_id
_entity_poly.type
_entity_poly.pdbx_seq_one_letter_code
_entity_poly.pdbx_strand_id
1 'polypeptide(L)'
;MVILLSHPPREDFAEANLCGRTAEWCLAAPSTSTNYKNNGQVSTYQGTSPATARVTGTAVLVQAAYPWMKNYNLVQTILGTAKDFEDIARESPTYKGIEKYRYKLRDRDPLLSGRDKMGDYYLLPEDMPWEKREVIKNHHGKNITRESGWGLLDTEAATKGYGGFYWDDVSLDTQGTELSVFSNDLKGDKGFTKKGEGRLVFTGNNSYKGDSILEGGSLEINGQNGPSAFKVNAGELTGYGSLASITQTGGYVNNEGNLTVNGDYTMNISDANKDKAGFKAKFGNMMTVNGKVTLGGTLDLTGETKEGIITKEGNVSTVLRGKKGIDGTFANHVSSNPLFGITKVEVSPEVDEMGIVINNNPDAQSKDVLVHAYRKQAGGLVSSVPLTQSGQSVADNLDKVLSKLDDKQAGGTLNSQEKAFAERVFEAFAGMNAGSANTLAQTLSTTATNAELYKLDPTIYVNSTVNAIEQSVDSSNTFAQRLSTLKQGSFWAEAAYEEYDLDQRQAISNRKGTHQSVGIGTDLGGIKVGAQFDSSQLDVNQSVYGVTNKADTKLMSVSVGASKSLGNDNYLSGFVKGSVLDGKATYHNGNKTDLQGKALGVGLQLGKHNQVTPKLSVNPFVSANYHHYDHDDKVMNDGINTIHDIDVKQLQLGLGVNANYQVTPNLELYGGLSFYEAVKRDATINTNYTGTDTALSFNGWDIGKDKYKATLGLNHRITPNNTLSLSYDYAGSEHTDSSQVKLGLVSRF
;
A
#
# COMPACT_ATOMS: atom_id res chain seq x y z
N MET A 1 6.91 -40.28 -9.90
CA MET A 1 5.95 -39.86 -10.95
C MET A 1 6.20 -40.75 -12.16
N VAL A 2 5.23 -41.59 -12.53
CA VAL A 2 5.35 -42.44 -13.72
C VAL A 2 4.20 -42.05 -14.64
N ILE A 3 4.52 -41.29 -15.69
CA ILE A 3 3.64 -41.06 -16.83
C ILE A 3 4.26 -41.87 -17.97
N LEU A 4 3.48 -42.79 -18.54
CA LEU A 4 3.90 -43.54 -19.71
C LEU A 4 3.66 -42.71 -20.96
N LEU A 5 4.58 -42.80 -21.92
CA LEU A 5 4.54 -41.96 -23.10
C LEU A 5 4.28 -42.79 -24.34
N SER A 6 3.25 -42.39 -25.07
CA SER A 6 3.01 -42.77 -26.45
C SER A 6 3.30 -41.55 -27.35
N HIS A 7 3.13 -41.67 -28.65
CA HIS A 7 3.25 -40.54 -29.58
C HIS A 7 1.88 -40.11 -30.12
N PRO A 8 1.76 -38.88 -30.63
CA PRO A 8 0.64 -38.50 -31.49
C PRO A 8 0.53 -39.43 -32.71
N PRO A 9 -0.64 -39.50 -33.40
CA PRO A 9 -0.81 -40.37 -34.55
C PRO A 9 0.27 -40.07 -35.59
N ARG A 10 1.22 -41.01 -35.76
CA ARG A 10 2.14 -41.24 -36.89
C ARG A 10 2.78 -40.05 -37.64
N GLU A 11 2.84 -38.84 -37.08
CA GLU A 11 3.46 -37.69 -37.77
C GLU A 11 4.97 -37.59 -37.59
N ASP A 12 5.61 -38.37 -36.69
CA ASP A 12 7.02 -38.12 -36.34
C ASP A 12 7.93 -39.36 -36.13
N PHE A 13 7.42 -40.53 -35.71
CA PHE A 13 8.25 -41.73 -35.49
C PHE A 13 7.43 -43.03 -35.62
N ALA A 14 7.84 -43.94 -36.52
CA ALA A 14 7.04 -45.10 -36.94
C ALA A 14 7.06 -46.30 -35.97
N GLU A 15 8.01 -46.33 -35.03
CA GLU A 15 8.28 -47.46 -34.12
C GLU A 15 7.74 -47.24 -32.69
N ALA A 16 6.91 -46.20 -32.48
CA ALA A 16 6.39 -45.87 -31.14
C ALA A 16 5.31 -46.84 -30.65
N ASN A 17 5.32 -47.14 -29.35
CA ASN A 17 4.32 -48.00 -28.71
C ASN A 17 3.00 -47.25 -28.45
N LEU A 18 1.88 -47.94 -28.66
CA LEU A 18 0.57 -47.51 -28.17
C LEU A 18 0.52 -47.58 -26.64
N CYS A 19 -0.32 -46.77 -26.02
CA CYS A 19 -0.53 -46.85 -24.57
C CYS A 19 -1.07 -48.23 -24.12
N GLY A 20 -1.89 -48.89 -24.94
CA GLY A 20 -2.38 -50.25 -24.69
C GLY A 20 -3.07 -50.40 -23.34
N ARG A 21 -2.63 -51.39 -22.54
CA ARG A 21 -3.22 -51.69 -21.22
C ARG A 21 -2.94 -50.62 -20.16
N THR A 22 -2.06 -49.66 -20.42
CA THR A 22 -1.67 -48.61 -19.47
C THR A 22 -2.22 -47.24 -19.86
N ALA A 23 -3.21 -47.19 -20.74
CA ALA A 23 -3.83 -45.97 -21.25
C ALA A 23 -4.32 -45.00 -20.15
N GLU A 24 -4.75 -45.47 -18.99
CA GLU A 24 -5.10 -44.59 -17.85
C GLU A 24 -3.92 -43.84 -17.23
N TRP A 25 -2.68 -44.26 -17.51
CA TRP A 25 -1.44 -43.66 -16.98
C TRP A 25 -0.54 -43.14 -18.09
N CYS A 26 -1.09 -43.01 -19.30
CA CYS A 26 -0.33 -42.74 -20.51
C CYS A 26 -0.87 -41.52 -21.25
N LEU A 27 0.03 -40.74 -21.85
CA LEU A 27 -0.32 -39.65 -22.75
C LEU A 27 0.60 -39.68 -23.98
N ALA A 28 0.14 -39.07 -25.06
CA ALA A 28 0.92 -38.89 -26.28
C ALA A 28 1.76 -37.62 -26.19
N ALA A 29 3.05 -37.65 -26.54
CA ALA A 29 3.87 -36.44 -26.63
C ALA A 29 4.72 -36.44 -27.91
N PRO A 30 5.02 -35.28 -28.50
CA PRO A 30 5.89 -35.22 -29.67
C PRO A 30 7.25 -35.84 -29.37
N SER A 31 7.86 -36.49 -30.35
CA SER A 31 9.01 -37.37 -30.13
C SER A 31 10.22 -37.10 -31.00
N THR A 32 10.06 -36.27 -32.01
CA THR A 32 11.17 -35.75 -32.79
C THR A 32 11.65 -34.46 -32.17
N SER A 33 12.94 -34.31 -31.96
CA SER A 33 13.59 -33.04 -31.65
C SER A 33 14.65 -32.73 -32.70
N THR A 34 14.79 -31.45 -33.04
CA THR A 34 15.72 -30.97 -34.05
C THR A 34 16.72 -30.04 -33.38
N ASN A 35 18.00 -30.37 -33.45
CA ASN A 35 19.09 -29.61 -32.82
C ASN A 35 20.21 -29.34 -33.82
N TYR A 36 20.95 -28.26 -33.63
CA TYR A 36 22.19 -28.03 -34.39
C TYR A 36 23.35 -28.77 -33.73
N LYS A 37 24.04 -29.61 -34.50
CA LYS A 37 25.33 -30.18 -34.09
C LYS A 37 26.37 -29.05 -33.98
N ASN A 38 27.48 -29.29 -33.27
CA ASN A 38 28.59 -28.35 -33.12
C ASN A 38 29.20 -27.87 -34.46
N ASN A 39 28.87 -28.53 -35.58
CA ASN A 39 29.28 -28.16 -36.94
C ASN A 39 28.21 -27.34 -37.70
N GLY A 40 27.15 -26.87 -37.04
CA GLY A 40 26.06 -26.10 -37.64
C GLY A 40 25.06 -26.91 -38.47
N GLN A 41 25.20 -28.24 -38.56
CA GLN A 41 24.24 -29.09 -39.25
C GLN A 41 23.05 -29.44 -38.34
N VAL A 42 21.87 -29.41 -38.93
CA VAL A 42 20.63 -29.87 -38.28
C VAL A 42 20.69 -31.38 -38.07
N SER A 43 20.41 -31.82 -36.86
CA SER A 43 20.29 -33.21 -36.44
C SER A 43 18.93 -33.45 -35.84
N THR A 44 18.26 -34.46 -36.37
CA THR A 44 16.95 -34.90 -35.90
C THR A 44 17.14 -36.13 -35.02
N TYR A 45 16.58 -36.11 -33.81
CA TYR A 45 16.58 -37.23 -32.88
C TYR A 45 15.13 -37.63 -32.60
N GLN A 46 14.82 -38.92 -32.75
CA GLN A 46 13.46 -39.46 -32.65
C GLN A 46 13.43 -40.59 -31.62
N GLY A 47 12.35 -40.67 -30.83
CA GLY A 47 12.09 -41.78 -29.91
C GLY A 47 11.25 -41.37 -28.70
N THR A 48 11.14 -42.25 -27.71
CA THR A 48 10.45 -41.92 -26.45
C THR A 48 11.26 -40.97 -25.57
N SER A 49 12.60 -40.89 -25.73
CA SER A 49 13.46 -40.03 -24.93
C SER A 49 13.15 -38.52 -25.08
N PRO A 50 12.93 -37.95 -26.29
CA PRO A 50 12.52 -36.54 -26.44
C PRO A 50 11.11 -36.26 -25.91
N ALA A 51 10.20 -37.22 -26.05
CA ALA A 51 8.88 -37.14 -25.45
C ALA A 51 9.00 -37.04 -23.91
N THR A 52 9.85 -37.87 -23.29
CA THR A 52 10.15 -37.82 -21.85
C THR A 52 10.73 -36.47 -21.44
N ALA A 53 11.64 -35.90 -22.24
CA ALA A 53 12.21 -34.59 -21.97
C ALA A 53 11.13 -33.49 -22.01
N ARG A 54 10.19 -33.53 -22.96
CA ARG A 54 9.08 -32.57 -23.07
C ARG A 54 8.08 -32.65 -21.92
N VAL A 55 7.73 -33.87 -21.51
CA VAL A 55 6.81 -34.09 -20.39
C VAL A 55 7.46 -33.66 -19.09
N THR A 56 8.74 -33.99 -18.89
CA THR A 56 9.54 -33.50 -17.75
C THR A 56 9.63 -31.98 -17.76
N GLY A 57 9.91 -31.36 -18.90
CA GLY A 57 9.93 -29.91 -19.05
C GLY A 57 8.60 -29.26 -18.72
N THR A 58 7.50 -29.85 -19.18
CA THR A 58 6.14 -29.41 -18.82
C THR A 58 5.90 -29.52 -17.32
N ALA A 59 6.27 -30.64 -16.69
CA ALA A 59 6.13 -30.81 -15.25
C ALA A 59 6.91 -29.74 -14.45
N VAL A 60 8.12 -29.38 -14.90
CA VAL A 60 8.91 -28.29 -14.30
C VAL A 60 8.23 -26.94 -14.46
N LEU A 61 7.66 -26.64 -15.63
CA LEU A 61 6.91 -25.40 -15.86
C LEU A 61 5.66 -25.31 -14.98
N VAL A 62 4.92 -26.41 -14.84
CA VAL A 62 3.76 -26.48 -13.93
C VAL A 62 4.18 -26.29 -12.47
N GLN A 63 5.24 -26.97 -12.03
CA GLN A 63 5.79 -26.81 -10.67
C GLN A 63 6.26 -25.37 -10.42
N ALA A 64 6.82 -24.69 -11.43
CA ALA A 64 7.22 -23.29 -11.31
C ALA A 64 6.01 -22.34 -11.18
N ALA A 65 4.94 -22.60 -11.94
CA ALA A 65 3.69 -21.83 -11.85
C ALA A 65 2.92 -22.10 -10.55
N TYR A 66 2.99 -23.34 -10.04
CA TYR A 66 2.30 -23.78 -8.83
C TYR A 66 3.27 -24.53 -7.89
N PRO A 67 4.10 -23.81 -7.12
CA PRO A 67 5.17 -24.40 -6.30
C PRO A 67 4.67 -25.42 -5.26
N TRP A 68 3.42 -25.28 -4.82
CA TRP A 68 2.78 -26.15 -3.83
C TRP A 68 2.32 -27.51 -4.39
N MET A 69 2.25 -27.67 -5.72
CA MET A 69 1.78 -28.92 -6.33
C MET A 69 2.72 -30.09 -6.02
N LYS A 70 2.17 -31.17 -5.48
CA LYS A 70 2.89 -32.43 -5.25
C LYS A 70 2.88 -33.27 -6.51
N ASN A 71 3.66 -34.37 -6.51
CA ASN A 71 3.76 -35.29 -7.64
C ASN A 71 2.40 -35.75 -8.21
N TYR A 72 1.41 -36.01 -7.34
CA TYR A 72 0.08 -36.41 -7.81
C TYR A 72 -0.65 -35.24 -8.49
N ASN A 73 -0.52 -34.02 -7.97
CA ASN A 73 -1.13 -32.84 -8.59
C ASN A 73 -0.55 -32.58 -10.00
N LEU A 74 0.77 -32.72 -10.14
CA LEU A 74 1.45 -32.57 -11.43
C LEU A 74 0.97 -33.60 -12.45
N VAL A 75 0.87 -34.87 -12.06
CA VAL A 75 0.35 -35.94 -12.94
C VAL A 75 -1.07 -35.63 -13.38
N GLN A 76 -1.94 -35.27 -12.43
CA GLN A 76 -3.34 -34.97 -12.72
C GLN A 76 -3.50 -33.75 -13.63
N THR A 77 -2.68 -32.71 -13.41
CA THR A 77 -2.65 -31.50 -14.24
C THR A 77 -2.24 -31.84 -15.67
N ILE A 78 -1.10 -32.53 -15.85
CA ILE A 78 -0.56 -32.85 -17.18
C ILE A 78 -1.47 -33.82 -17.95
N LEU A 79 -1.99 -34.86 -17.29
CA LEU A 79 -2.91 -35.80 -17.93
C LEU A 79 -4.26 -35.14 -18.23
N GLY A 80 -4.81 -34.39 -17.26
CA GLY A 80 -6.12 -33.77 -17.38
C GLY A 80 -6.19 -32.63 -18.40
N THR A 81 -5.06 -32.03 -18.74
CA THR A 81 -4.94 -30.96 -19.76
C THR A 81 -4.52 -31.47 -21.13
N ALA A 82 -4.10 -32.74 -21.25
CA ALA A 82 -3.78 -33.32 -22.55
C ALA A 82 -4.96 -33.13 -23.52
N LYS A 83 -4.67 -32.91 -24.80
CA LYS A 83 -5.66 -32.57 -25.81
C LYS A 83 -6.15 -33.83 -26.52
N ASP A 84 -7.47 -33.98 -26.63
CA ASP A 84 -8.06 -35.10 -27.37
C ASP A 84 -7.78 -34.93 -28.87
N PHE A 85 -7.40 -36.01 -29.55
CA PHE A 85 -7.08 -35.94 -30.99
C PHE A 85 -8.28 -35.58 -31.86
N GLU A 86 -9.49 -35.90 -31.40
CA GLU A 86 -10.74 -35.47 -32.03
C GLU A 86 -10.88 -33.93 -31.97
N ASP A 87 -10.50 -33.30 -30.85
CA ASP A 87 -10.52 -31.85 -30.69
C ASP A 87 -9.46 -31.18 -31.56
N ILE A 88 -8.26 -31.76 -31.65
CA ILE A 88 -7.19 -31.28 -32.56
C ILE A 88 -7.67 -31.29 -34.02
N ALA A 89 -8.28 -32.40 -34.45
CA ALA A 89 -8.79 -32.54 -35.81
C ALA A 89 -9.93 -31.56 -36.11
N ARG A 90 -10.80 -31.31 -35.12
CA ARG A 90 -11.92 -30.35 -35.23
C ARG A 90 -11.46 -28.90 -35.30
N GLU A 91 -10.42 -28.53 -34.55
CA GLU A 91 -9.95 -27.14 -34.44
C GLU A 91 -8.94 -26.74 -35.52
N SER A 92 -8.35 -27.70 -36.22
CA SER A 92 -7.36 -27.43 -37.27
C SER A 92 -7.77 -28.12 -38.57
N PRO A 93 -8.47 -27.41 -39.49
CA PRO A 93 -8.83 -27.94 -40.81
C PRO A 93 -7.61 -28.26 -41.71
N THR A 94 -6.42 -27.78 -41.32
CA THR A 94 -5.12 -28.11 -41.92
C THR A 94 -4.35 -29.17 -41.15
N TYR A 95 -4.86 -29.68 -40.02
CA TYR A 95 -4.31 -30.87 -39.38
C TYR A 95 -4.49 -32.00 -40.38
N LYS A 96 -3.41 -32.31 -41.10
CA LYS A 96 -3.38 -33.42 -42.03
C LYS A 96 -3.50 -34.68 -41.20
N GLY A 97 -4.73 -35.09 -40.89
CA GLY A 97 -4.98 -36.48 -40.51
C GLY A 97 -4.22 -37.36 -41.50
N ILE A 98 -3.25 -38.12 -40.98
CA ILE A 98 -2.45 -39.17 -41.62
C ILE A 98 -2.29 -38.98 -43.14
N GLU A 99 -1.12 -38.47 -43.60
CA GLU A 99 -0.73 -38.72 -44.99
C GLU A 99 -0.54 -40.23 -45.18
N LYS A 100 -1.42 -40.86 -45.98
CA LYS A 100 -1.29 -42.26 -46.40
C LYS A 100 0.07 -42.46 -47.08
N TYR A 101 0.98 -43.17 -46.40
CA TYR A 101 2.21 -43.63 -47.03
C TYR A 101 1.91 -44.83 -47.94
N ARG A 102 2.35 -44.75 -49.20
CA ARG A 102 2.05 -45.74 -50.23
C ARG A 102 3.25 -46.65 -50.57
N TYR A 103 4.16 -46.89 -49.62
CA TYR A 103 5.34 -47.75 -49.86
C TYR A 103 5.67 -48.67 -48.68
N LYS A 104 5.95 -49.92 -49.04
CA LYS A 104 6.39 -51.03 -48.18
C LYS A 104 7.77 -50.71 -47.59
N LEU A 105 7.91 -50.77 -46.26
CA LEU A 105 9.23 -50.75 -45.60
C LEU A 105 9.98 -52.03 -45.98
N ARG A 106 11.27 -51.91 -46.29
CA ARG A 106 12.17 -53.03 -46.66
C ARG A 106 12.18 -54.11 -45.57
N ASP A 107 12.29 -55.37 -46.00
CA ASP A 107 12.25 -56.64 -45.26
C ASP A 107 13.29 -56.82 -44.11
N ARG A 108 13.45 -55.88 -43.18
CA ARG A 108 14.43 -56.01 -42.07
C ARG A 108 13.94 -55.63 -40.66
N ASP A 109 12.64 -55.67 -40.38
CA ASP A 109 12.14 -55.52 -39.00
C ASP A 109 11.32 -56.73 -38.52
N PRO A 110 11.88 -57.60 -37.65
CA PRO A 110 11.19 -58.76 -37.09
C PRO A 110 10.22 -58.45 -35.93
N LEU A 111 9.95 -57.18 -35.59
CA LEU A 111 9.34 -56.81 -34.30
C LEU A 111 7.83 -56.52 -34.30
N LEU A 112 7.10 -56.84 -35.37
CA LEU A 112 5.65 -56.56 -35.46
C LEU A 112 4.81 -57.82 -35.74
N SER A 113 4.86 -58.82 -34.85
CA SER A 113 3.88 -59.91 -34.86
C SER A 113 3.65 -60.55 -33.49
N GLY A 114 2.40 -60.59 -33.02
CA GLY A 114 1.95 -61.52 -31.98
C GLY A 114 1.29 -62.74 -32.62
N ARG A 115 1.52 -63.94 -32.06
CA ARG A 115 0.89 -65.20 -32.51
C ARG A 115 -0.43 -65.43 -31.78
N ASP A 116 -1.45 -65.88 -32.50
CA ASP A 116 -2.60 -66.52 -31.87
C ASP A 116 -2.35 -68.01 -31.62
N LYS A 117 -3.37 -68.70 -31.10
CA LYS A 117 -3.29 -70.13 -30.73
C LYS A 117 -3.30 -71.08 -31.95
N MET A 118 -3.41 -70.57 -33.18
CA MET A 118 -3.42 -71.36 -34.42
C MET A 118 -2.21 -71.08 -35.32
N GLY A 119 -1.38 -70.09 -34.99
CA GLY A 119 -0.02 -69.96 -35.52
C GLY A 119 0.12 -69.05 -36.74
N ASP A 120 -0.91 -68.30 -37.11
CA ASP A 120 -0.88 -67.33 -38.21
C ASP A 120 -0.30 -65.97 -37.77
N TYR A 121 0.33 -65.26 -38.72
CA TYR A 121 0.89 -63.92 -38.52
C TYR A 121 -0.15 -62.85 -38.87
N TYR A 122 -0.40 -61.91 -37.95
CA TYR A 122 -1.21 -60.72 -38.22
C TYR A 122 -0.33 -59.48 -38.33
N LEU A 123 -0.47 -58.74 -39.42
CA LEU A 123 0.01 -57.35 -39.54
C LEU A 123 -0.88 -56.46 -38.66
N LEU A 124 -0.28 -55.58 -37.86
CA LEU A 124 -1.02 -54.46 -37.26
C LEU A 124 -1.65 -53.66 -38.41
N PRO A 125 -2.94 -53.32 -38.36
CA PRO A 125 -3.58 -52.57 -39.42
C PRO A 125 -2.78 -51.30 -39.72
N GLU A 126 -2.43 -51.12 -40.99
CA GLU A 126 -2.04 -49.84 -41.56
C GLU A 126 -2.96 -48.75 -41.02
N ASP A 127 -2.38 -47.64 -40.54
CA ASP A 127 -3.03 -46.34 -40.39
C ASP A 127 -4.44 -46.41 -39.78
N MET A 128 -4.56 -46.67 -38.46
CA MET A 128 -5.84 -46.39 -37.79
C MET A 128 -6.06 -44.87 -37.80
N PRO A 129 -7.05 -44.36 -38.56
CA PRO A 129 -7.46 -42.96 -38.51
C PRO A 129 -7.85 -42.60 -37.08
N TRP A 130 -7.80 -41.33 -36.70
CA TRP A 130 -8.20 -40.92 -35.34
C TRP A 130 -9.64 -41.39 -35.02
N GLU A 131 -10.49 -41.51 -36.04
CA GLU A 131 -11.86 -42.04 -36.00
C GLU A 131 -11.97 -43.52 -35.60
N LYS A 132 -10.85 -44.27 -35.53
CA LYS A 132 -10.82 -45.70 -35.16
C LYS A 132 -10.17 -45.97 -33.79
N ARG A 133 -9.87 -44.93 -33.00
CA ARG A 133 -9.33 -45.10 -31.65
C ARG A 133 -10.39 -45.66 -30.70
N GLU A 134 -10.01 -46.68 -29.94
CA GLU A 134 -10.91 -47.34 -29.00
C GLU A 134 -10.96 -46.54 -27.70
N VAL A 135 -12.07 -45.85 -27.44
CA VAL A 135 -12.31 -45.22 -26.13
C VAL A 135 -12.52 -46.33 -25.11
N ILE A 136 -11.55 -46.50 -24.21
CA ILE A 136 -11.61 -47.51 -23.14
C ILE A 136 -12.22 -46.95 -21.86
N LYS A 137 -12.24 -45.62 -21.72
CA LYS A 137 -12.84 -44.92 -20.58
C LYS A 137 -13.21 -43.50 -20.97
N ASN A 138 -14.34 -43.02 -20.47
CA ASN A 138 -14.78 -41.64 -20.61
C ASN A 138 -14.99 -41.06 -19.22
N HIS A 139 -14.35 -39.94 -18.93
CA HIS A 139 -14.50 -39.19 -17.68
C HIS A 139 -15.29 -37.90 -17.92
N HIS A 140 -16.52 -38.03 -18.44
CA HIS A 140 -17.46 -36.94 -18.70
C HIS A 140 -16.84 -35.71 -19.37
N GLY A 141 -16.44 -35.89 -20.63
CA GLY A 141 -15.82 -34.85 -21.46
C GLY A 141 -14.32 -35.04 -21.68
N LYS A 142 -13.75 -36.14 -21.18
CA LYS A 142 -12.38 -36.57 -21.45
C LYS A 142 -12.34 -38.03 -21.89
N ASN A 143 -11.91 -38.27 -23.13
CA ASN A 143 -11.78 -39.61 -23.68
C ASN A 143 -10.38 -40.18 -23.41
N ILE A 144 -10.31 -41.33 -22.75
CA ILE A 144 -9.08 -42.12 -22.65
C ILE A 144 -9.17 -43.22 -23.71
N THR A 145 -8.24 -43.17 -24.66
CA THR A 145 -8.18 -44.14 -25.75
C THR A 145 -7.10 -45.18 -25.50
N ARG A 146 -7.30 -46.41 -25.99
CA ARG A 146 -6.28 -47.47 -25.91
C ARG A 146 -4.98 -47.05 -26.59
N GLU A 147 -5.06 -46.21 -27.62
CA GLU A 147 -3.94 -45.83 -28.47
C GLU A 147 -3.10 -44.70 -27.87
N SER A 148 -3.70 -43.60 -27.41
CA SER A 148 -3.00 -42.42 -26.88
C SER A 148 -3.24 -42.14 -25.40
N GLY A 149 -3.97 -42.99 -24.69
CA GLY A 149 -4.36 -42.72 -23.32
C GLY A 149 -5.12 -41.41 -23.24
N TRP A 150 -4.61 -40.47 -22.44
CA TRP A 150 -5.19 -39.14 -22.21
C TRP A 150 -5.06 -38.16 -23.39
N GLY A 151 -4.40 -38.52 -24.49
CA GLY A 151 -4.26 -37.62 -25.65
C GLY A 151 -2.93 -36.88 -25.68
N LEU A 152 -2.81 -35.86 -26.53
CA LEU A 152 -1.56 -35.15 -26.79
C LEU A 152 -1.18 -34.21 -25.64
N LEU A 153 0.08 -34.21 -25.22
CA LEU A 153 0.63 -33.27 -24.25
C LEU A 153 0.32 -31.82 -24.67
N ASP A 154 -0.35 -31.10 -23.78
CA ASP A 154 -0.61 -29.66 -23.93
C ASP A 154 0.10 -28.91 -22.81
N THR A 155 1.31 -28.43 -23.11
CA THR A 155 2.13 -27.71 -22.14
C THR A 155 1.48 -26.38 -21.74
N GLU A 156 0.83 -25.69 -22.68
CA GLU A 156 0.22 -24.39 -22.41
C GLU A 156 -0.95 -24.55 -21.45
N ALA A 157 -1.88 -25.46 -21.74
CA ALA A 157 -3.00 -25.76 -20.87
C ALA A 157 -2.52 -26.25 -19.49
N ALA A 158 -1.50 -27.12 -19.43
CA ALA A 158 -0.94 -27.59 -18.16
C ALA A 158 -0.42 -26.43 -17.28
N THR A 159 0.23 -25.44 -17.87
CA THR A 159 0.74 -24.26 -17.12
C THR A 159 -0.35 -23.29 -16.68
N LYS A 160 -1.58 -23.40 -17.20
CA LYS A 160 -2.76 -22.64 -16.77
C LYS A 160 -3.54 -23.32 -15.63
N GLY A 161 -3.06 -24.44 -15.11
CA GLY A 161 -3.65 -25.16 -13.99
C GLY A 161 -4.29 -26.48 -14.42
N TYR A 162 -5.12 -27.06 -13.55
CA TYR A 162 -5.82 -28.32 -13.85
C TYR A 162 -6.68 -28.19 -15.12
N GLY A 163 -6.86 -29.30 -15.86
CA GLY A 163 -7.82 -29.38 -16.97
C GLY A 163 -9.17 -29.98 -16.57
N GLY A 164 -9.29 -30.45 -15.34
CA GLY A 164 -10.49 -31.06 -14.79
C GLY A 164 -10.22 -31.96 -13.59
N PHE A 165 -11.29 -32.35 -12.90
CA PHE A 165 -11.29 -33.23 -11.74
C PHE A 165 -11.84 -34.61 -12.13
N TYR A 166 -10.92 -35.51 -12.46
CA TYR A 166 -11.24 -36.86 -12.97
C TYR A 166 -10.94 -37.99 -11.96
N TRP A 167 -10.24 -37.67 -10.88
CA TRP A 167 -9.82 -38.62 -9.83
C TRP A 167 -10.58 -38.37 -8.54
N ASP A 168 -10.70 -39.41 -7.71
CA ASP A 168 -11.24 -39.26 -6.36
C ASP A 168 -10.27 -38.46 -5.47
N ASP A 169 -10.82 -37.77 -4.46
CA ASP A 169 -10.09 -37.08 -3.40
C ASP A 169 -9.01 -36.09 -3.89
N VAL A 170 -9.28 -35.33 -4.96
CA VAL A 170 -8.35 -34.29 -5.44
C VAL A 170 -8.15 -33.25 -4.35
N SER A 171 -6.93 -33.19 -3.80
CA SER A 171 -6.56 -32.21 -2.79
C SER A 171 -5.74 -31.08 -3.41
N LEU A 172 -6.22 -29.85 -3.29
CA LEU A 172 -5.54 -28.62 -3.71
C LEU A 172 -5.09 -27.87 -2.45
N ASP A 173 -3.87 -28.16 -1.99
CA ASP A 173 -3.31 -27.58 -0.78
C ASP A 173 -2.27 -26.51 -1.15
N THR A 174 -2.64 -25.23 -1.00
CA THR A 174 -1.82 -24.10 -1.45
C THR A 174 -0.60 -23.83 -0.56
N GLN A 175 -0.51 -24.45 0.61
CA GLN A 175 0.65 -24.35 1.51
C GLN A 175 1.08 -22.90 1.83
N GLY A 176 0.15 -21.95 1.88
CA GLY A 176 0.45 -20.53 2.14
C GLY A 176 0.93 -19.73 0.92
N THR A 177 0.90 -20.31 -0.28
CA THR A 177 1.16 -19.59 -1.54
C THR A 177 0.12 -18.48 -1.69
N GLU A 178 0.56 -17.22 -1.73
CA GLU A 178 -0.31 -16.04 -1.69
C GLU A 178 -1.43 -16.09 -2.74
N LEU A 179 -1.07 -16.43 -3.99
CA LEU A 179 -2.00 -16.50 -5.11
C LEU A 179 -1.69 -17.68 -6.04
N SER A 180 -2.72 -18.39 -6.47
CA SER A 180 -2.67 -19.37 -7.56
C SER A 180 -3.91 -19.21 -8.42
N VAL A 181 -3.75 -19.15 -9.74
CA VAL A 181 -4.86 -18.93 -10.67
C VAL A 181 -4.97 -20.12 -11.61
N PHE A 182 -6.13 -20.79 -11.65
CA PHE A 182 -6.47 -21.77 -12.68
C PHE A 182 -7.36 -21.11 -13.73
N SER A 183 -6.87 -21.08 -14.97
CA SER A 183 -7.53 -20.38 -16.08
C SER A 183 -8.12 -21.30 -17.15
N ASN A 184 -7.99 -22.62 -16.97
CA ASN A 184 -8.65 -23.59 -17.84
C ASN A 184 -10.12 -23.77 -17.46
N ASP A 185 -10.91 -24.27 -18.42
CA ASP A 185 -12.25 -24.78 -18.16
C ASP A 185 -12.16 -26.16 -17.49
N LEU A 186 -12.53 -26.25 -16.22
CA LEU A 186 -12.42 -27.48 -15.44
C LEU A 186 -13.60 -28.42 -15.70
N LYS A 187 -13.32 -29.65 -16.14
CA LYS A 187 -14.34 -30.69 -16.46
C LYS A 187 -14.22 -31.91 -15.55
N GLY A 188 -15.10 -32.90 -15.72
CA GLY A 188 -15.00 -34.21 -15.07
C GLY A 188 -16.08 -34.52 -14.02
N ASP A 189 -16.09 -35.75 -13.54
CA ASP A 189 -17.13 -36.24 -12.62
C ASP A 189 -16.87 -35.98 -11.16
N LYS A 190 -15.63 -35.64 -10.83
CA LYS A 190 -15.16 -35.54 -9.46
C LYS A 190 -15.08 -34.08 -9.05
N GLY A 191 -14.81 -33.87 -7.78
CA GLY A 191 -14.64 -32.56 -7.19
C GLY A 191 -13.24 -32.43 -6.61
N PHE A 192 -13.08 -31.48 -5.70
CA PHE A 192 -11.80 -31.26 -5.04
C PHE A 192 -12.00 -30.74 -3.62
N THR A 193 -10.94 -30.85 -2.82
CA THR A 193 -10.84 -30.22 -1.51
C THR A 193 -9.74 -29.16 -1.54
N LYS A 194 -10.10 -27.89 -1.33
CA LYS A 194 -9.14 -26.79 -1.14
C LYS A 194 -8.70 -26.72 0.32
N LYS A 195 -7.38 -26.74 0.51
CA LYS A 195 -6.68 -26.68 1.81
C LYS A 195 -5.58 -25.63 1.79
N GLY A 196 -5.02 -25.38 2.96
CA GLY A 196 -3.89 -24.48 3.16
C GLY A 196 -4.25 -23.00 3.01
N GLU A 197 -3.46 -22.15 3.65
CA GLU A 197 -3.57 -20.69 3.51
C GLU A 197 -3.26 -20.23 2.08
N GLY A 198 -3.65 -19.00 1.75
CA GLY A 198 -3.49 -18.42 0.42
C GLY A 198 -4.72 -18.56 -0.47
N ARG A 199 -4.70 -17.86 -1.61
CA ARG A 199 -5.86 -17.68 -2.49
C ARG A 199 -5.75 -18.51 -3.77
N LEU A 200 -6.77 -19.33 -4.04
CA LEU A 200 -6.94 -20.05 -5.31
C LEU A 200 -8.06 -19.41 -6.12
N VAL A 201 -7.79 -19.00 -7.36
CA VAL A 201 -8.75 -18.31 -8.23
C VAL A 201 -9.08 -19.18 -9.44
N PHE A 202 -10.37 -19.39 -9.71
CA PHE A 202 -10.85 -20.05 -10.93
C PHE A 202 -11.51 -19.02 -11.85
N THR A 203 -10.97 -18.88 -13.06
CA THR A 203 -11.48 -17.90 -14.06
C THR A 203 -12.19 -18.56 -15.24
N GLY A 204 -12.03 -19.86 -15.46
CA GLY A 204 -12.66 -20.61 -16.55
C GLY A 204 -14.15 -20.93 -16.35
N ASN A 205 -14.79 -21.42 -17.42
CA ASN A 205 -16.16 -21.93 -17.41
C ASN A 205 -16.16 -23.43 -17.08
N ASN A 206 -16.30 -23.72 -15.80
CA ASN A 206 -16.17 -25.06 -15.26
C ASN A 206 -17.50 -25.82 -15.36
N SER A 207 -17.40 -27.12 -15.65
CA SER A 207 -18.54 -28.02 -15.84
C SER A 207 -18.39 -29.35 -15.09
N TYR A 208 -17.46 -29.43 -14.13
CA TYR A 208 -17.28 -30.63 -13.33
C TYR A 208 -18.46 -30.84 -12.38
N LYS A 209 -18.70 -32.11 -12.01
CA LYS A 209 -19.93 -32.51 -11.32
C LYS A 209 -19.77 -32.82 -9.84
N GLY A 210 -18.58 -33.19 -9.39
CA GLY A 210 -18.36 -33.54 -8.00
C GLY A 210 -18.34 -32.31 -7.08
N ASP A 211 -18.51 -32.55 -5.79
CA ASP A 211 -18.57 -31.50 -4.77
C ASP A 211 -17.22 -30.79 -4.60
N SER A 212 -17.26 -29.46 -4.50
CA SER A 212 -16.11 -28.62 -4.15
C SER A 212 -16.11 -28.37 -2.64
N ILE A 213 -15.09 -28.83 -1.94
CA ILE A 213 -14.99 -28.71 -0.48
C ILE A 213 -13.92 -27.67 -0.12
N LEU A 214 -14.28 -26.68 0.69
CA LEU A 214 -13.35 -25.67 1.20
C LEU A 214 -13.05 -25.93 2.68
N GLU A 215 -11.78 -26.22 2.99
CA GLU A 215 -11.29 -26.48 4.34
C GLU A 215 -10.21 -25.48 4.80
N GLY A 216 -9.78 -24.54 3.96
CA GLY A 216 -8.81 -23.51 4.35
C GLY A 216 -8.39 -22.56 3.23
N GLY A 217 -7.86 -21.40 3.63
CA GLY A 217 -7.50 -20.30 2.73
C GLY A 217 -8.71 -19.70 2.02
N SER A 218 -8.47 -19.04 0.88
CA SER A 218 -9.52 -18.41 0.07
C SER A 218 -9.70 -19.14 -1.26
N LEU A 219 -10.94 -19.34 -1.67
CA LEU A 219 -11.32 -19.79 -3.01
C LEU A 219 -12.16 -18.71 -3.70
N GLU A 220 -11.65 -18.18 -4.79
CA GLU A 220 -12.30 -17.12 -5.57
C GLU A 220 -12.80 -17.69 -6.91
N ILE A 221 -14.11 -17.63 -7.15
CA ILE A 221 -14.75 -18.13 -8.37
C ILE A 221 -15.20 -16.95 -9.22
N ASN A 222 -14.55 -16.73 -10.36
CA ASN A 222 -14.84 -15.62 -11.26
C ASN A 222 -15.54 -16.04 -12.56
N GLY A 223 -15.43 -17.32 -12.93
CA GLY A 223 -16.16 -17.90 -14.06
C GLY A 223 -17.45 -18.62 -13.66
N GLN A 224 -18.09 -19.29 -14.61
CA GLN A 224 -19.22 -20.19 -14.32
C GLN A 224 -18.70 -21.49 -13.70
N ASN A 225 -19.36 -22.00 -12.66
CA ASN A 225 -18.99 -23.26 -12.01
C ASN A 225 -20.03 -24.39 -12.17
N GLY A 226 -20.75 -24.34 -13.29
CA GLY A 226 -21.59 -25.43 -13.78
C GLY A 226 -22.53 -26.02 -12.72
N PRO A 227 -22.62 -27.37 -12.61
CA PRO A 227 -23.50 -28.06 -11.68
C PRO A 227 -22.85 -28.40 -10.32
N SER A 228 -21.59 -28.03 -10.05
CA SER A 228 -20.90 -28.44 -8.82
C SER A 228 -21.47 -27.74 -7.58
N ALA A 229 -21.75 -28.53 -6.54
CA ALA A 229 -22.12 -28.02 -5.22
C ALA A 229 -20.88 -27.65 -4.40
N PHE A 230 -20.97 -26.56 -3.64
CA PHE A 230 -19.90 -26.04 -2.81
C PHE A 230 -20.18 -26.31 -1.32
N LYS A 231 -19.23 -26.93 -0.63
CA LYS A 231 -19.27 -27.20 0.81
C LYS A 231 -18.21 -26.36 1.50
N VAL A 232 -18.64 -25.34 2.23
CA VAL A 232 -17.75 -24.44 2.98
C VAL A 232 -17.66 -24.92 4.43
N ASN A 233 -16.56 -25.58 4.78
CA ASN A 233 -16.32 -26.10 6.12
C ASN A 233 -15.40 -25.18 6.93
N ALA A 234 -14.50 -24.46 6.24
CA ALA A 234 -13.62 -23.42 6.78
C ALA A 234 -13.14 -22.51 5.63
N GLY A 235 -12.27 -21.54 5.93
CA GLY A 235 -11.74 -20.61 4.92
C GLY A 235 -12.77 -19.60 4.42
N GLU A 236 -12.53 -19.03 3.24
CA GLU A 236 -13.39 -18.04 2.60
C GLU A 236 -13.71 -18.38 1.14
N LEU A 237 -14.98 -18.43 0.78
CA LEU A 237 -15.47 -18.53 -0.60
C LEU A 237 -15.91 -17.16 -1.09
N THR A 238 -15.36 -16.69 -2.22
CA THR A 238 -15.64 -15.36 -2.77
C THR A 238 -15.67 -15.39 -4.31
N GLY A 239 -15.84 -14.24 -4.95
CA GLY A 239 -15.73 -14.03 -6.38
C GLY A 239 -16.98 -13.41 -7.03
N TYR A 240 -16.96 -13.38 -8.36
CA TYR A 240 -17.95 -12.72 -9.22
C TYR A 240 -18.70 -13.70 -10.14
N GLY A 241 -18.43 -15.00 -9.98
CA GLY A 241 -18.93 -16.06 -10.83
C GLY A 241 -20.31 -16.60 -10.44
N SER A 242 -20.68 -17.74 -11.01
CA SER A 242 -21.93 -18.45 -10.71
C SER A 242 -21.70 -19.85 -10.17
N LEU A 243 -22.39 -20.24 -9.10
CA LEU A 243 -22.29 -21.53 -8.43
C LEU A 243 -23.61 -22.30 -8.50
N ALA A 244 -23.58 -23.64 -8.39
CA ALA A 244 -24.81 -24.43 -8.38
C ALA A 244 -25.55 -24.34 -7.04
N SER A 245 -24.88 -24.59 -5.92
CA SER A 245 -25.45 -24.47 -4.57
C SER A 245 -24.34 -24.34 -3.54
N ILE A 246 -24.65 -23.77 -2.37
CA ILE A 246 -23.71 -23.67 -1.26
C ILE A 246 -24.30 -24.30 0.00
N THR A 247 -23.53 -25.17 0.64
CA THR A 247 -23.77 -25.64 2.01
C THR A 247 -22.61 -25.20 2.88
N GLN A 248 -22.90 -24.44 3.92
CA GLN A 248 -21.89 -23.87 4.80
C GLN A 248 -22.03 -24.43 6.22
N THR A 249 -20.94 -24.92 6.80
CA THR A 249 -20.88 -25.41 8.18
C THR A 249 -19.82 -24.69 9.03
N GLY A 250 -18.90 -23.98 8.37
CA GLY A 250 -17.91 -23.08 8.98
C GLY A 250 -17.38 -22.10 7.92
N GLY A 251 -16.35 -21.32 8.24
CA GLY A 251 -15.77 -20.34 7.32
C GLY A 251 -16.74 -19.23 6.90
N TYR A 252 -16.37 -18.46 5.88
CA TYR A 252 -17.17 -17.34 5.35
C TYR A 252 -17.50 -17.51 3.86
N VAL A 253 -18.69 -17.08 3.47
CA VAL A 253 -18.99 -16.73 2.07
C VAL A 253 -18.96 -15.21 1.98
N ASN A 254 -18.10 -14.66 1.14
CA ASN A 254 -17.86 -13.23 1.02
C ASN A 254 -18.38 -12.71 -0.32
N ASN A 255 -19.37 -11.82 -0.26
CA ASN A 255 -19.91 -11.14 -1.44
C ASN A 255 -19.15 -9.84 -1.71
N GLU A 256 -18.02 -9.93 -2.42
CA GLU A 256 -17.23 -8.76 -2.80
C GLU A 256 -17.65 -8.11 -4.13
N GLY A 257 -18.55 -8.73 -4.90
CA GLY A 257 -19.09 -8.13 -6.13
C GLY A 257 -20.04 -9.00 -6.96
N ASN A 258 -21.05 -9.58 -6.33
CA ASN A 258 -22.23 -10.22 -6.95
C ASN A 258 -22.04 -11.67 -7.39
N LEU A 259 -21.48 -12.50 -6.50
CA LEU A 259 -21.56 -13.96 -6.63
C LEU A 259 -23.03 -14.38 -6.86
N THR A 260 -23.28 -15.24 -7.84
CA THR A 260 -24.64 -15.76 -8.12
C THR A 260 -24.74 -17.23 -7.75
N VAL A 261 -25.78 -17.62 -7.02
CA VAL A 261 -26.05 -19.03 -6.70
C VAL A 261 -27.33 -19.45 -7.42
N ASN A 262 -27.21 -20.44 -8.30
CA ASN A 262 -28.32 -20.89 -9.13
C ASN A 262 -29.34 -21.76 -8.38
N GLY A 263 -28.91 -22.46 -7.35
CA GLY A 263 -29.71 -23.29 -6.46
C GLY A 263 -29.77 -22.70 -5.05
N ASP A 264 -29.78 -23.58 -4.05
CA ASP A 264 -29.99 -23.19 -2.66
C ASP A 264 -28.67 -22.77 -1.98
N TYR A 265 -28.79 -21.89 -0.98
CA TYR A 265 -27.70 -21.52 -0.07
C TYR A 265 -28.11 -21.79 1.37
N THR A 266 -27.47 -22.78 2.01
CA THR A 266 -27.81 -23.24 3.35
C THR A 266 -26.66 -23.02 4.33
N MET A 267 -26.86 -22.14 5.33
CA MET A 267 -25.92 -21.91 6.43
C MET A 267 -26.26 -22.81 7.63
N ASN A 268 -25.72 -24.03 7.64
CA ASN A 268 -25.84 -24.99 8.75
C ASN A 268 -24.69 -24.82 9.77
N ILE A 269 -24.53 -23.60 10.28
CA ILE A 269 -23.45 -23.25 11.21
C ILE A 269 -23.87 -23.59 12.64
N SER A 270 -23.05 -24.37 13.34
CA SER A 270 -23.32 -24.76 14.73
C SER A 270 -23.19 -23.58 15.69
N ASP A 271 -23.83 -23.68 16.86
CA ASP A 271 -23.70 -22.67 17.93
C ASP A 271 -22.25 -22.44 18.37
N ALA A 272 -21.37 -23.45 18.26
CA ALA A 272 -19.95 -23.33 18.59
C ALA A 272 -19.16 -22.48 17.58
N ASN A 273 -19.66 -22.37 16.34
CA ASN A 273 -18.97 -21.69 15.24
C ASN A 273 -19.66 -20.39 14.81
N LYS A 274 -20.82 -20.04 15.39
CA LYS A 274 -21.66 -18.93 14.92
C LYS A 274 -20.96 -17.57 14.93
N ASP A 275 -19.97 -17.35 15.79
CA ASP A 275 -19.20 -16.09 15.89
C ASP A 275 -17.98 -16.03 14.96
N LYS A 276 -17.65 -17.12 14.26
CA LYS A 276 -16.44 -17.27 13.43
C LYS A 276 -16.73 -17.74 12.01
N ALA A 277 -18.00 -17.82 11.66
CA ALA A 277 -18.48 -18.29 10.38
C ALA A 277 -19.78 -17.59 10.03
N GLY A 278 -20.00 -17.37 8.73
CA GLY A 278 -21.23 -16.78 8.23
C GLY A 278 -21.05 -16.08 6.91
N PHE A 279 -21.68 -14.92 6.76
CA PHE A 279 -21.76 -14.21 5.50
C PHE A 279 -21.07 -12.84 5.62
N LYS A 280 -20.14 -12.57 4.71
CA LYS A 280 -19.50 -11.25 4.58
C LYS A 280 -20.14 -10.47 3.46
N ALA A 281 -20.45 -9.20 3.71
CA ALA A 281 -21.08 -8.32 2.75
C ALA A 281 -20.42 -6.94 2.72
N LYS A 282 -20.34 -6.35 1.52
CA LYS A 282 -20.11 -4.92 1.35
C LYS A 282 -21.44 -4.21 1.14
N PHE A 283 -21.62 -3.07 1.78
CA PHE A 283 -22.82 -2.25 1.66
C PHE A 283 -23.04 -1.79 0.21
N GLY A 284 -24.21 -2.03 -0.35
CA GLY A 284 -24.55 -1.77 -1.76
C GLY A 284 -24.28 -2.95 -2.71
N ASN A 285 -23.65 -4.04 -2.25
CA ASN A 285 -23.46 -5.26 -3.04
C ASN A 285 -24.49 -6.32 -2.65
N MET A 286 -25.31 -6.75 -3.62
CA MET A 286 -26.32 -7.78 -3.42
C MET A 286 -25.88 -9.13 -4.02
N MET A 287 -25.84 -10.16 -3.20
CA MET A 287 -25.72 -11.55 -3.66
C MET A 287 -27.10 -12.06 -4.09
N THR A 288 -27.20 -12.69 -5.26
CA THR A 288 -28.47 -13.29 -5.72
C THR A 288 -28.43 -14.81 -5.60
N VAL A 289 -29.40 -15.37 -4.87
CA VAL A 289 -29.65 -16.80 -4.75
C VAL A 289 -30.97 -17.12 -5.44
N ASN A 290 -30.92 -17.84 -6.56
CA ASN A 290 -32.09 -18.22 -7.35
C ASN A 290 -32.93 -19.33 -6.66
N GLY A 291 -32.34 -20.03 -5.69
CA GLY A 291 -33.02 -21.00 -4.82
C GLY A 291 -33.48 -20.41 -3.49
N LYS A 292 -33.62 -21.30 -2.50
CA LYS A 292 -33.97 -20.96 -1.11
C LYS A 292 -32.71 -20.67 -0.31
N VAL A 293 -32.82 -19.72 0.62
CA VAL A 293 -31.75 -19.37 1.57
C VAL A 293 -32.14 -19.80 2.98
N THR A 294 -31.22 -20.44 3.69
CA THR A 294 -31.33 -20.68 5.13
C THR A 294 -30.20 -19.93 5.82
N LEU A 295 -30.56 -18.97 6.69
CA LEU A 295 -29.59 -18.12 7.40
C LEU A 295 -29.06 -18.77 8.68
N GLY A 296 -27.83 -18.45 9.02
CA GLY A 296 -27.13 -18.91 10.23
C GLY A 296 -25.79 -18.19 10.40
N GLY A 297 -25.12 -18.38 11.54
CA GLY A 297 -23.83 -17.74 11.83
C GLY A 297 -23.91 -16.21 11.93
N THR A 298 -22.80 -15.54 11.63
CA THR A 298 -22.65 -14.08 11.76
C THR A 298 -22.67 -13.39 10.40
N LEU A 299 -23.42 -12.28 10.30
CA LEU A 299 -23.25 -11.31 9.22
C LEU A 299 -22.08 -10.37 9.56
N ASP A 300 -21.09 -10.27 8.68
CA ASP A 300 -19.97 -9.33 8.82
C ASP A 300 -19.99 -8.28 7.70
N LEU A 301 -20.20 -7.02 8.06
CA LEU A 301 -20.11 -5.88 7.16
C LEU A 301 -18.64 -5.49 6.98
N THR A 302 -18.08 -5.77 5.80
CA THR A 302 -16.64 -5.60 5.56
C THR A 302 -16.28 -4.26 4.93
N GLY A 303 -17.24 -3.58 4.31
CA GLY A 303 -17.00 -2.33 3.60
C GLY A 303 -18.26 -1.80 2.93
N GLU A 304 -18.07 -0.88 1.99
CA GLU A 304 -19.12 -0.37 1.11
C GLU A 304 -18.70 -0.48 -0.36
N THR A 305 -19.68 -0.30 -1.25
CA THR A 305 -19.48 -0.23 -2.70
C THR A 305 -19.30 1.21 -3.14
N LYS A 306 -18.97 1.38 -4.42
CA LYS A 306 -18.78 2.70 -5.05
C LYS A 306 -20.08 3.50 -5.22
N GLU A 307 -21.23 2.88 -4.97
CA GLU A 307 -22.53 3.51 -5.17
C GLU A 307 -23.01 4.18 -3.88
N GLY A 308 -22.55 5.42 -3.69
CA GLY A 308 -22.87 6.20 -2.50
C GLY A 308 -21.94 5.91 -1.34
N ILE A 309 -22.25 6.45 -0.18
CA ILE A 309 -21.48 6.29 1.07
C ILE A 309 -22.43 5.97 2.23
N ILE A 310 -21.97 5.20 3.21
CA ILE A 310 -22.66 5.07 4.49
C ILE A 310 -22.51 6.41 5.24
N THR A 311 -23.64 7.07 5.47
CA THR A 311 -23.71 8.36 6.16
C THR A 311 -23.74 8.20 7.67
N LYS A 312 -23.53 9.31 8.38
CA LYS A 312 -23.69 9.35 9.84
C LYS A 312 -25.13 9.04 10.30
N GLU A 313 -26.14 9.48 9.54
CA GLU A 313 -27.56 9.22 9.85
C GLU A 313 -27.99 7.80 9.51
N GLY A 314 -27.21 7.12 8.67
CA GLY A 314 -27.37 5.74 8.31
C GLY A 314 -28.07 5.53 6.97
N ASN A 315 -27.86 4.34 6.43
CA ASN A 315 -28.36 3.90 5.13
C ASN A 315 -28.83 2.46 5.23
N VAL A 316 -29.67 2.05 4.28
CA VAL A 316 -30.15 0.68 4.12
C VAL A 316 -29.67 0.09 2.81
N SER A 317 -29.20 -1.16 2.83
CA SER A 317 -28.81 -1.89 1.63
C SER A 317 -29.32 -3.32 1.67
N THR A 318 -29.78 -3.82 0.52
CA THR A 318 -29.99 -5.25 0.30
C THR A 318 -28.64 -5.92 0.06
N VAL A 319 -28.28 -6.90 0.88
CA VAL A 319 -27.00 -7.62 0.76
C VAL A 319 -27.15 -9.05 0.23
N LEU A 320 -28.34 -9.61 0.32
CA LEU A 320 -28.66 -10.98 -0.11
C LEU A 320 -30.13 -11.08 -0.50
N ARG A 321 -30.40 -11.61 -1.69
CA ARG A 321 -31.75 -11.88 -2.20
C ARG A 321 -31.94 -13.37 -2.45
N GLY A 322 -32.95 -13.96 -1.82
CA GLY A 322 -33.37 -15.35 -2.05
C GLY A 322 -34.67 -15.40 -2.84
N LYS A 323 -34.63 -15.82 -4.10
CA LYS A 323 -35.80 -15.81 -5.00
C LYS A 323 -36.88 -16.85 -4.66
N LYS A 324 -36.53 -17.88 -3.88
CA LYS A 324 -37.48 -18.87 -3.33
C LYS A 324 -37.58 -18.83 -1.80
N GLY A 325 -37.13 -17.74 -1.21
CA GLY A 325 -37.41 -17.37 0.16
C GLY A 325 -36.16 -17.41 1.01
N ILE A 326 -36.29 -16.83 2.19
CA ILE A 326 -35.27 -16.81 3.22
C ILE A 326 -35.91 -17.32 4.51
N ASP A 327 -35.30 -18.37 5.09
CA ASP A 327 -35.65 -18.94 6.38
C ASP A 327 -34.61 -18.55 7.44
N GLY A 328 -35.09 -18.28 8.66
CA GLY A 328 -34.24 -17.96 9.81
C GLY A 328 -33.71 -16.53 9.81
N THR A 329 -32.74 -16.29 10.68
CA THR A 329 -32.01 -15.02 10.82
C THR A 329 -30.53 -15.31 11.05
N PHE A 330 -29.67 -14.32 10.83
CA PHE A 330 -28.31 -14.40 11.36
C PHE A 330 -28.35 -14.49 12.90
N ALA A 331 -27.42 -15.24 13.48
CA ALA A 331 -27.28 -15.36 14.92
C ALA A 331 -26.65 -14.09 15.52
N ASN A 332 -25.69 -13.47 14.82
CA ASN A 332 -25.11 -12.19 15.18
C ASN A 332 -24.85 -11.33 13.95
N HIS A 333 -24.50 -10.05 14.17
CA HIS A 333 -23.97 -9.16 13.15
C HIS A 333 -22.82 -8.33 13.71
N VAL A 334 -21.81 -8.09 12.88
CA VAL A 334 -20.61 -7.30 13.19
C VAL A 334 -20.22 -6.46 11.98
N SER A 335 -19.33 -5.49 12.18
CA SER A 335 -18.68 -4.78 11.08
C SER A 335 -17.17 -4.89 11.24
N SER A 336 -16.49 -5.58 10.31
CA SER A 336 -15.02 -5.61 10.19
C SER A 336 -14.40 -4.22 9.98
N ASN A 337 -15.17 -3.25 9.50
CA ASN A 337 -14.74 -1.86 9.46
C ASN A 337 -15.12 -1.14 10.77
N PRO A 338 -14.16 -0.63 11.56
CA PRO A 338 -14.44 -0.04 12.86
C PRO A 338 -15.24 1.27 12.74
N LEU A 339 -15.19 1.92 11.57
CA LEU A 339 -15.93 3.15 11.29
C LEU A 339 -17.42 2.91 11.06
N PHE A 340 -17.86 1.67 10.81
CA PHE A 340 -19.28 1.38 10.61
C PHE A 340 -19.91 0.74 11.87
N GLY A 341 -21.17 1.06 12.08
CA GLY A 341 -22.06 0.39 13.03
C GLY A 341 -23.26 -0.19 12.29
N ILE A 342 -23.76 -1.32 12.76
CA ILE A 342 -25.00 -1.93 12.26
C ILE A 342 -26.08 -1.67 13.31
N THR A 343 -27.19 -1.06 12.88
CA THR A 343 -28.35 -0.79 13.74
C THR A 343 -29.34 -1.95 13.70
N LYS A 344 -29.53 -2.53 12.52
CA LYS A 344 -30.52 -3.59 12.30
C LYS A 344 -30.16 -4.46 11.10
N VAL A 345 -30.44 -5.75 11.22
CA VAL A 345 -30.48 -6.69 10.08
C VAL A 345 -31.88 -7.31 10.07
N GLU A 346 -32.55 -7.27 8.93
CA GLU A 346 -33.91 -7.81 8.81
C GLU A 346 -34.13 -8.55 7.49
N VAL A 347 -35.06 -9.50 7.53
CA VAL A 347 -35.57 -10.18 6.33
C VAL A 347 -36.89 -9.53 5.93
N SER A 348 -36.96 -9.01 4.72
CA SER A 348 -38.11 -8.32 4.14
C SER A 348 -38.57 -9.05 2.87
N PRO A 349 -39.83 -8.91 2.40
CA PRO A 349 -40.14 -9.19 1.01
C PRO A 349 -39.25 -8.36 0.07
N GLU A 350 -39.07 -8.82 -1.17
CA GLU A 350 -38.21 -8.15 -2.15
C GLU A 350 -38.48 -6.64 -2.25
N VAL A 351 -37.41 -5.85 -2.16
CA VAL A 351 -37.45 -4.38 -2.22
C VAL A 351 -36.78 -3.83 -3.48
N ASP A 352 -37.20 -2.63 -3.90
CA ASP A 352 -36.56 -1.86 -4.95
C ASP A 352 -35.28 -1.15 -4.46
N GLU A 353 -34.64 -0.38 -5.34
CA GLU A 353 -33.42 0.38 -5.04
C GLU A 353 -33.62 1.43 -3.93
N MET A 354 -34.86 1.85 -3.65
CA MET A 354 -35.19 2.78 -2.57
C MET A 354 -35.54 2.06 -1.26
N GLY A 355 -35.45 0.73 -1.22
CA GLY A 355 -35.83 -0.07 -0.05
C GLY A 355 -37.35 -0.22 0.10
N ILE A 356 -38.14 0.11 -0.92
CA ILE A 356 -39.60 -0.06 -0.90
C ILE A 356 -39.95 -1.46 -1.37
N VAL A 357 -40.82 -2.13 -0.61
CA VAL A 357 -41.27 -3.48 -0.94
C VAL A 357 -42.01 -3.49 -2.29
N ILE A 358 -41.49 -4.27 -3.23
CA ILE A 358 -42.07 -4.47 -4.58
C ILE A 358 -43.29 -5.40 -4.50
N ASN A 359 -43.29 -6.36 -3.57
CA ASN A 359 -44.40 -7.30 -3.38
C ASN A 359 -44.73 -7.51 -1.90
N ASN A 360 -45.84 -6.95 -1.45
CA ASN A 360 -46.33 -7.07 -0.06
C ASN A 360 -47.07 -8.39 0.22
N ASN A 361 -47.05 -9.37 -0.69
CA ASN A 361 -47.65 -10.68 -0.44
C ASN A 361 -46.79 -11.45 0.59
N PRO A 362 -47.34 -11.87 1.75
CA PRO A 362 -46.61 -12.70 2.72
C PRO A 362 -46.19 -14.07 2.16
N ASP A 363 -46.85 -14.55 1.09
CA ASP A 363 -46.48 -15.76 0.34
C ASP A 363 -45.48 -15.47 -0.81
N ALA A 364 -44.97 -14.24 -0.91
CA ALA A 364 -43.96 -13.90 -1.90
C ALA A 364 -42.75 -14.83 -1.73
N GLN A 365 -42.40 -15.50 -2.83
CA GLN A 365 -41.26 -16.40 -2.87
C GLN A 365 -39.95 -15.64 -2.76
N SER A 366 -39.87 -14.38 -3.18
CA SER A 366 -38.64 -13.60 -3.13
C SER A 366 -38.55 -12.76 -1.86
N LYS A 367 -37.42 -12.87 -1.14
CA LYS A 367 -37.12 -12.12 0.08
C LYS A 367 -35.69 -11.58 0.06
N ASP A 368 -35.49 -10.49 0.77
CA ASP A 368 -34.24 -9.75 0.89
C ASP A 368 -33.74 -9.70 2.33
N VAL A 369 -32.43 -9.77 2.52
CA VAL A 369 -31.75 -9.35 3.74
C VAL A 369 -31.37 -7.89 3.60
N LEU A 370 -31.96 -7.04 4.44
CA LEU A 370 -31.65 -5.63 4.55
C LEU A 370 -30.71 -5.39 5.73
N VAL A 371 -29.66 -4.61 5.47
CA VAL A 371 -28.70 -4.16 6.49
C VAL A 371 -28.83 -2.66 6.66
N HIS A 372 -29.16 -2.23 7.88
CA HIS A 372 -29.20 -0.84 8.30
C HIS A 372 -27.89 -0.51 9.00
N ALA A 373 -27.06 0.31 8.38
CA ALA A 373 -25.74 0.65 8.88
C ALA A 373 -25.54 2.18 8.93
N TYR A 374 -24.66 2.63 9.81
CA TYR A 374 -24.31 4.04 9.98
C TYR A 374 -22.80 4.21 10.16
N ARG A 375 -22.31 5.41 9.86
CA ARG A 375 -20.92 5.78 10.01
C ARG A 375 -20.68 6.46 11.36
N LYS A 376 -19.76 5.92 12.14
CA LYS A 376 -19.27 6.52 13.39
C LYS A 376 -18.38 7.74 13.09
N GLN A 377 -18.15 8.55 14.10
CA GLN A 377 -17.22 9.67 14.01
C GLN A 377 -15.77 9.17 14.08
N ALA A 378 -14.96 9.54 13.10
CA ALA A 378 -13.55 9.20 13.00
C ALA A 378 -12.78 9.69 14.23
N GLY A 379 -12.99 10.95 14.64
CA GLY A 379 -12.31 11.56 15.79
C GLY A 379 -12.60 10.85 17.11
N GLY A 380 -13.87 10.48 17.34
CA GLY A 380 -14.28 9.75 18.54
C GLY A 380 -13.85 8.29 18.55
N LEU A 381 -13.67 7.69 17.37
CA LEU A 381 -13.20 6.31 17.24
C LEU A 381 -11.71 6.18 17.58
N VAL A 382 -10.89 7.16 17.19
CA VAL A 382 -9.43 7.14 17.43
C VAL A 382 -9.01 7.77 18.76
N SER A 383 -9.93 8.42 19.50
CA SER A 383 -9.58 9.23 20.68
C SER A 383 -8.95 8.45 21.84
N SER A 384 -9.15 7.13 21.90
CA SER A 384 -8.52 6.26 22.90
C SER A 384 -7.15 5.72 22.47
N VAL A 385 -6.73 5.98 21.24
CA VAL A 385 -5.43 5.55 20.71
C VAL A 385 -4.38 6.61 21.05
N PRO A 386 -3.17 6.24 21.49
CA PRO A 386 -2.06 7.18 21.60
C PRO A 386 -1.63 7.66 20.19
N LEU A 387 -2.03 8.87 19.81
CA LEU A 387 -1.76 9.43 18.47
C LEU A 387 -0.51 10.33 18.42
N THR A 388 0.00 10.57 17.20
CA THR A 388 0.85 11.72 16.89
C THR A 388 0.09 13.02 17.16
N GLN A 389 0.83 14.14 17.24
CA GLN A 389 0.24 15.44 17.53
C GLN A 389 -0.83 15.88 16.51
N SER A 390 -0.62 15.54 15.24
CA SER A 390 -1.54 15.84 14.14
C SER A 390 -2.62 14.78 13.93
N GLY A 391 -2.47 13.56 14.47
CA GLY A 391 -3.35 12.43 14.20
C GLY A 391 -4.82 12.70 14.56
N GLN A 392 -5.08 13.31 15.73
CA GLN A 392 -6.44 13.70 16.11
C GLN A 392 -7.01 14.77 15.16
N SER A 393 -6.18 15.74 14.76
CA SER A 393 -6.60 16.79 13.82
C SER A 393 -6.96 16.21 12.45
N VAL A 394 -6.24 15.20 11.97
CA VAL A 394 -6.60 14.46 10.75
C VAL A 394 -7.97 13.79 10.92
N ALA A 395 -8.19 13.04 11.99
CA ALA A 395 -9.45 12.34 12.22
C ALA A 395 -10.65 13.30 12.36
N ASP A 396 -10.49 14.42 13.07
CA ASP A 396 -11.52 15.45 13.20
C ASP A 396 -11.80 16.16 11.87
N ASN A 397 -10.76 16.39 11.04
CA ASN A 397 -10.92 16.95 9.71
C ASN A 397 -11.60 15.97 8.74
N LEU A 398 -11.36 14.66 8.88
CA LEU A 398 -12.11 13.63 8.16
C LEU A 398 -13.59 13.68 8.51
N ASP A 399 -13.96 13.87 9.78
CA ASP A 399 -15.37 14.02 10.17
C ASP A 399 -16.03 15.23 9.48
N LYS A 400 -15.34 16.36 9.38
CA LYS A 400 -15.84 17.54 8.65
C LYS A 400 -16.07 17.23 7.17
N VAL A 401 -15.09 16.59 6.53
CA VAL A 401 -15.16 16.26 5.10
C VAL A 401 -16.30 15.29 4.84
N LEU A 402 -16.36 14.19 5.58
CA LEU A 402 -17.38 13.17 5.42
C LEU A 402 -18.79 13.71 5.73
N SER A 403 -18.94 14.62 6.71
CA SER A 403 -20.23 15.30 6.93
C SER A 403 -20.68 16.13 5.72
N LYS A 404 -19.77 16.83 5.04
CA LYS A 404 -20.10 17.56 3.81
C LYS A 404 -20.45 16.61 2.65
N LEU A 405 -19.84 15.43 2.62
CA LEU A 405 -20.18 14.40 1.64
C LEU A 405 -21.57 13.80 1.91
N ASP A 406 -21.94 13.62 3.19
CA ASP A 406 -23.29 13.18 3.59
C ASP A 406 -24.34 14.18 3.05
N ASP A 407 -24.13 15.49 3.22
CA ASP A 407 -25.02 16.54 2.69
C ASP A 407 -25.12 16.49 1.16
N LYS A 408 -23.98 16.31 0.47
CA LYS A 408 -23.93 16.18 -1.00
C LYS A 408 -24.64 14.93 -1.49
N GLN A 409 -24.58 13.82 -0.74
CA GLN A 409 -25.32 12.61 -1.07
C GLN A 409 -26.82 12.84 -0.94
N ALA A 410 -27.28 13.43 0.17
CA ALA A 410 -28.69 13.77 0.37
C ALA A 410 -29.21 14.73 -0.71
N GLY A 411 -28.36 15.65 -1.19
CA GLY A 411 -28.68 16.56 -2.30
C GLY A 411 -28.50 15.99 -3.71
N GLY A 412 -28.01 14.75 -3.86
CA GLY A 412 -27.75 14.14 -5.17
C GLY A 412 -26.58 14.77 -5.96
N THR A 413 -25.69 15.50 -5.29
CA THR A 413 -24.55 16.22 -5.90
C THR A 413 -23.19 15.57 -5.59
N LEU A 414 -23.16 14.45 -4.88
CA LEU A 414 -21.93 13.71 -4.56
C LEU A 414 -21.27 13.15 -5.83
N ASN A 415 -20.04 13.59 -6.11
CA ASN A 415 -19.34 13.23 -7.34
C ASN A 415 -18.41 12.01 -7.19
N SER A 416 -17.90 11.48 -8.30
CA SER A 416 -17.06 10.27 -8.31
C SER A 416 -15.71 10.43 -7.60
N GLN A 417 -15.10 11.63 -7.59
CA GLN A 417 -13.84 11.87 -6.90
C GLN A 417 -14.03 11.88 -5.38
N GLU A 418 -15.15 12.43 -4.92
CA GLU A 418 -15.54 12.46 -3.51
C GLU A 418 -15.88 11.06 -2.99
N LYS A 419 -16.60 10.26 -3.79
CA LYS A 419 -16.84 8.84 -3.49
C LYS A 419 -15.52 8.07 -3.34
N ALA A 420 -14.63 8.23 -4.32
CA ALA A 420 -13.31 7.59 -4.27
C ALA A 420 -12.47 8.06 -3.06
N PHE A 421 -12.63 9.31 -2.60
CA PHE A 421 -12.00 9.78 -1.37
C PHE A 421 -12.58 9.07 -0.13
N ALA A 422 -13.91 9.00 0.01
CA ALA A 422 -14.57 8.32 1.11
C ALA A 422 -14.20 6.83 1.17
N GLU A 423 -14.21 6.14 0.03
CA GLU A 423 -13.78 4.74 -0.09
C GLU A 423 -12.37 4.53 0.47
N ARG A 424 -11.40 5.38 0.07
CA ARG A 424 -10.02 5.30 0.59
C ARG A 424 -9.94 5.51 2.09
N VAL A 425 -10.75 6.43 2.64
CA VAL A 425 -10.83 6.64 4.09
C VAL A 425 -11.36 5.38 4.77
N PHE A 426 -12.41 4.77 4.23
CA PHE A 426 -13.02 3.59 4.82
C PHE A 426 -12.10 2.37 4.76
N GLU A 427 -11.38 2.19 3.66
CA GLU A 427 -10.31 1.18 3.53
C GLU A 427 -9.19 1.42 4.57
N ALA A 428 -8.77 2.67 4.76
CA ALA A 428 -7.76 3.01 5.76
C ALA A 428 -8.23 2.62 7.18
N PHE A 429 -9.48 2.92 7.55
CA PHE A 429 -10.05 2.54 8.85
C PHE A 429 -10.16 1.02 9.03
N ALA A 430 -10.50 0.27 7.98
CA ALA A 430 -10.49 -1.19 8.03
C ALA A 430 -9.07 -1.75 8.33
N GLY A 431 -8.04 -1.09 7.80
CA GLY A 431 -6.63 -1.39 8.07
C GLY A 431 -6.12 -1.04 9.48
N MET A 432 -6.87 -0.27 10.27
CA MET A 432 -6.44 0.15 11.61
C MET A 432 -6.62 -0.93 12.69
N ASN A 433 -7.28 -2.04 12.39
CA ASN A 433 -7.59 -3.08 13.38
C ASN A 433 -6.34 -3.80 13.93
N ALA A 434 -6.29 -4.07 15.24
CA ALA A 434 -5.14 -4.69 15.93
C ALA A 434 -4.92 -6.20 15.69
N GLY A 435 -5.66 -6.82 14.77
CA GLY A 435 -5.50 -8.23 14.43
C GLY A 435 -6.19 -9.21 15.39
N SER A 436 -7.46 -9.50 15.10
CA SER A 436 -8.07 -10.83 15.13
C SER A 436 -9.51 -10.68 14.65
N ALA A 437 -9.84 -11.23 13.49
CA ALA A 437 -11.19 -11.25 12.92
C ALA A 437 -12.22 -12.08 13.74
N ASN A 438 -11.92 -12.37 15.01
CA ASN A 438 -12.59 -13.37 15.85
C ASN A 438 -13.05 -12.83 17.22
N THR A 439 -12.99 -11.52 17.48
CA THR A 439 -13.60 -10.92 18.67
C THR A 439 -14.61 -9.84 18.28
N LEU A 440 -15.80 -9.90 18.89
CA LEU A 440 -16.86 -8.89 18.75
C LEU A 440 -16.39 -7.47 19.13
N ALA A 441 -15.32 -7.35 19.92
CA ALA A 441 -14.65 -6.09 20.23
C ALA A 441 -13.46 -5.88 19.28
N GLN A 442 -13.56 -4.88 18.42
CA GLN A 442 -12.42 -4.39 17.64
C GLN A 442 -11.66 -3.34 18.43
N THR A 443 -10.40 -3.63 18.72
CA THR A 443 -9.47 -2.64 19.26
C THR A 443 -8.59 -2.13 18.12
N LEU A 444 -8.48 -0.81 18.01
CA LEU A 444 -7.57 -0.19 17.04
C LEU A 444 -6.10 -0.41 17.44
N SER A 445 -5.25 -0.65 16.45
CA SER A 445 -3.80 -0.73 16.62
C SER A 445 -3.20 0.68 16.68
N THR A 446 -2.42 0.97 17.71
CA THR A 446 -1.65 2.23 17.80
C THR A 446 -0.77 2.45 16.57
N THR A 447 -0.08 1.39 16.13
CA THR A 447 0.83 1.46 14.97
C THR A 447 0.08 1.71 13.67
N ALA A 448 -0.95 0.90 13.38
CA ALA A 448 -1.68 1.03 12.12
C ALA A 448 -2.48 2.33 12.06
N THR A 449 -3.12 2.73 13.16
CA THR A 449 -3.89 3.98 13.24
C THR A 449 -3.00 5.19 12.95
N ASN A 450 -1.83 5.28 13.58
CA ASN A 450 -0.91 6.40 13.35
C ASN A 450 -0.35 6.39 11.93
N ALA A 451 0.00 5.21 11.38
CA ALA A 451 0.46 5.10 10.00
C ALA A 451 -0.61 5.59 9.00
N GLU A 452 -1.84 5.12 9.12
CA GLU A 452 -2.94 5.47 8.21
C GLU A 452 -3.33 6.95 8.30
N LEU A 453 -3.41 7.53 9.51
CA LEU A 453 -3.70 8.95 9.66
C LEU A 453 -2.56 9.84 9.15
N TYR A 454 -1.30 9.45 9.37
CA TYR A 454 -0.15 10.23 8.90
C TYR A 454 -0.02 10.26 7.37
N LYS A 455 -0.59 9.28 6.66
CA LYS A 455 -0.69 9.33 5.18
C LYS A 455 -1.51 10.51 4.67
N LEU A 456 -2.34 11.13 5.50
CA LEU A 456 -3.20 12.27 5.17
C LEU A 456 -2.70 13.59 5.79
N ASP A 457 -1.59 13.57 6.52
CA ASP A 457 -1.10 14.71 7.30
C ASP A 457 -0.25 15.67 6.45
N PRO A 458 -0.66 16.94 6.27
CA PRO A 458 0.11 17.93 5.49
C PRO A 458 1.13 18.72 6.35
N THR A 459 1.32 18.41 7.62
CA THR A 459 2.11 19.26 8.54
C THR A 459 3.59 19.35 8.20
N ILE A 460 4.15 18.46 7.35
CA ILE A 460 5.55 18.54 6.89
C ILE A 460 5.89 19.92 6.28
N TYR A 461 4.96 20.54 5.55
CA TYR A 461 5.19 21.85 4.92
C TYR A 461 5.36 22.93 5.99
N VAL A 462 4.37 23.11 6.87
CA VAL A 462 4.41 24.12 7.94
C VAL A 462 5.53 23.84 8.93
N ASN A 463 5.84 22.57 9.24
CA ASN A 463 6.94 22.18 10.11
C ASN A 463 8.30 22.62 9.53
N SER A 464 8.52 22.43 8.22
CA SER A 464 9.75 22.88 7.56
C SER A 464 9.87 24.41 7.55
N THR A 465 8.76 25.12 7.35
CA THR A 465 8.69 26.59 7.37
C THR A 465 8.98 27.15 8.77
N VAL A 466 8.43 26.55 9.81
CA VAL A 466 8.71 26.95 11.21
C VAL A 466 10.20 26.88 11.49
N ASN A 467 10.89 25.82 11.08
CA ASN A 467 12.34 25.70 11.29
C ASN A 467 13.15 26.72 10.49
N ALA A 468 12.74 27.02 9.26
CA ALA A 468 13.36 28.10 8.50
C ALA A 468 13.22 29.44 9.24
N ILE A 469 12.07 29.71 9.87
CA ILE A 469 11.85 30.91 10.69
C ILE A 469 12.68 30.89 11.98
N GLU A 470 12.82 29.75 12.66
CA GLU A 470 13.73 29.64 13.81
C GLU A 470 15.18 29.96 13.43
N GLN A 471 15.66 29.41 12.31
CA GLN A 471 17.01 29.71 11.81
C GLN A 471 17.17 31.19 11.44
N SER A 472 16.11 31.80 10.86
CA SER A 472 16.09 33.22 10.56
C SER A 472 16.22 34.08 11.82
N VAL A 473 15.52 33.73 12.89
CA VAL A 473 15.55 34.42 14.19
C VAL A 473 16.93 34.28 14.85
N ASP A 474 17.52 33.08 14.84
CA ASP A 474 18.86 32.84 15.41
C ASP A 474 19.96 33.64 14.69
N SER A 475 19.90 33.69 13.35
CA SER A 475 20.81 34.55 12.56
C SER A 475 20.58 36.04 12.87
N SER A 476 19.34 36.46 13.12
CA SER A 476 19.01 37.86 13.43
C SER A 476 19.53 38.30 14.79
N ASN A 477 19.43 37.43 15.80
CA ASN A 477 20.02 37.64 17.13
C ASN A 477 21.54 37.82 17.03
N THR A 478 22.21 37.00 16.20
CA THR A 478 23.65 37.08 15.95
C THR A 478 24.03 38.37 15.23
N PHE A 479 23.25 38.78 14.22
CA PHE A 479 23.46 40.03 13.49
C PHE A 479 23.36 41.26 14.41
N ALA A 480 22.35 41.31 15.28
CA ALA A 480 22.17 42.41 16.24
C ALA A 480 23.34 42.57 17.22
N GLN A 481 23.93 41.45 17.68
CA GLN A 481 25.12 41.44 18.52
C GLN A 481 26.37 41.89 17.75
N ARG A 482 26.52 41.48 16.48
CA ARG A 482 27.62 41.94 15.62
C ARG A 482 27.55 43.45 15.38
N LEU A 483 26.37 44.00 15.10
CA LEU A 483 26.18 45.44 14.88
C LEU A 483 26.72 46.28 16.05
N SER A 484 26.55 45.84 17.30
CA SER A 484 27.01 46.62 18.46
C SER A 484 28.54 46.64 18.61
N THR A 485 29.25 45.69 18.00
CA THR A 485 30.71 45.52 18.13
C THR A 485 31.49 45.95 16.87
N LEU A 486 30.80 46.39 15.81
CA LEU A 486 31.44 46.87 14.59
C LEU A 486 32.47 47.98 14.87
N LYS A 487 33.52 47.98 14.04
CA LYS A 487 34.51 49.05 13.93
C LYS A 487 34.46 49.63 12.51
N GLN A 488 35.21 50.70 12.28
CA GLN A 488 35.42 51.24 10.93
C GLN A 488 35.95 50.12 10.01
N GLY A 489 35.29 49.93 8.86
CA GLY A 489 35.67 48.92 7.85
C GLY A 489 35.67 47.49 8.36
N SER A 490 34.52 46.95 8.78
CA SER A 490 34.39 45.56 9.26
C SER A 490 33.78 44.64 8.19
N PHE A 491 34.36 43.46 8.02
CA PHE A 491 33.83 42.35 7.24
C PHE A 491 33.72 41.11 8.12
N TRP A 492 32.68 40.30 7.92
CA TRP A 492 32.58 38.98 8.55
C TRP A 492 32.03 37.94 7.61
N ALA A 493 32.42 36.69 7.84
CA ALA A 493 31.88 35.51 7.20
C ALA A 493 31.75 34.38 8.23
N GLU A 494 30.71 33.56 8.12
CA GLU A 494 30.46 32.43 9.01
C GLU A 494 29.87 31.25 8.23
N ALA A 495 30.24 30.05 8.63
CA ALA A 495 29.63 28.80 8.19
C ALA A 495 29.28 27.95 9.41
N ALA A 496 28.10 27.32 9.40
CA ALA A 496 27.60 26.46 10.45
C ALA A 496 27.02 25.16 9.89
N TYR A 497 27.17 24.08 10.64
CA TYR A 497 26.46 22.82 10.45
C TYR A 497 25.70 22.49 11.74
N GLU A 498 24.44 22.06 11.62
CA GLU A 498 23.55 21.75 12.72
C GLU A 498 22.88 20.40 12.52
N GLU A 499 22.84 19.61 13.59
CA GLU A 499 21.94 18.47 13.73
C GLU A 499 20.89 18.81 14.78
N TYR A 500 19.65 18.48 14.46
CA TYR A 500 18.49 18.83 15.26
C TYR A 500 17.55 17.63 15.30
N ASP A 501 17.23 17.20 16.51
CA ASP A 501 16.31 16.13 16.79
C ASP A 501 15.05 16.69 17.44
N LEU A 502 13.89 16.28 16.93
CA LEU A 502 12.58 16.61 17.49
C LEU A 502 11.96 15.33 18.03
N ASP A 503 11.83 15.24 19.36
CA ASP A 503 11.13 14.14 20.02
C ASP A 503 9.62 14.39 19.97
N GLN A 504 8.91 13.44 19.36
CA GLN A 504 7.46 13.48 19.23
C GLN A 504 6.88 12.10 19.50
N ARG A 505 5.73 12.07 20.16
CA ARG A 505 5.02 10.81 20.37
C ARG A 505 4.71 10.16 19.03
N GLN A 506 5.09 8.90 18.90
CA GLN A 506 4.80 8.05 17.73
C GLN A 506 5.46 8.50 16.42
N ALA A 507 6.36 9.49 16.44
CA ALA A 507 7.02 10.03 15.26
C ALA A 507 8.52 10.18 15.46
N ILE A 508 9.28 10.04 14.38
CA ILE A 508 10.71 10.33 14.33
C ILE A 508 10.91 11.49 13.37
N SER A 509 11.61 12.54 13.80
CA SER A 509 11.89 13.72 12.98
C SER A 509 13.36 14.11 13.10
N ASN A 510 14.16 13.71 12.09
CA ASN A 510 15.58 14.04 12.01
C ASN A 510 15.78 15.24 11.08
N ARG A 511 16.61 16.20 11.49
CA ARG A 511 16.83 17.43 10.73
C ARG A 511 18.31 17.79 10.66
N LYS A 512 18.74 18.24 9.48
CA LYS A 512 20.11 18.65 9.22
C LYS A 512 20.13 20.02 8.57
N GLY A 513 20.88 20.93 9.17
CA GLY A 513 20.97 22.31 8.76
C GLY A 513 22.38 22.68 8.34
N THR A 514 22.49 23.50 7.30
CA THR A 514 23.71 24.28 7.04
C THR A 514 23.35 25.75 6.96
N HIS A 515 24.23 26.61 7.48
CA HIS A 515 24.03 28.04 7.48
C HIS A 515 25.31 28.75 7.07
N GLN A 516 25.18 29.75 6.21
CA GLN A 516 26.28 30.60 5.78
C GLN A 516 25.85 32.05 5.90
N SER A 517 26.69 32.89 6.51
CA SER A 517 26.45 34.33 6.55
C SER A 517 27.68 35.11 6.11
N VAL A 518 27.47 36.20 5.39
CA VAL A 518 28.51 37.17 5.01
C VAL A 518 27.96 38.55 5.24
N GLY A 519 28.75 39.43 5.84
CA GLY A 519 28.32 40.80 6.05
C GLY A 519 29.44 41.81 6.13
N ILE A 520 29.01 43.06 6.02
CA ILE A 520 29.87 44.24 6.06
C ILE A 520 29.24 45.28 6.96
N GLY A 521 30.07 46.09 7.60
CA GLY A 521 29.59 47.17 8.44
C GLY A 521 30.67 48.16 8.79
N THR A 522 30.26 49.32 9.25
CA THR A 522 31.16 50.40 9.63
C THR A 522 30.59 51.24 10.76
N ASP A 523 31.48 51.85 11.52
CA ASP A 523 31.13 52.89 12.49
C ASP A 523 31.17 54.27 11.79
N LEU A 524 30.07 55.01 11.86
CA LEU A 524 29.87 56.34 11.27
C LEU A 524 29.77 57.40 12.37
N GLY A 525 30.77 57.44 13.27
CA GLY A 525 30.84 58.48 14.31
C GLY A 525 29.80 58.29 15.41
N GLY A 526 29.63 57.05 15.89
CA GLY A 526 28.74 56.72 17.01
C GLY A 526 27.43 56.03 16.61
N ILE A 527 27.17 55.89 15.30
CA ILE A 527 26.15 55.01 14.75
C ILE A 527 26.87 53.95 13.91
N LYS A 528 26.72 52.69 14.31
CA LYS A 528 27.25 51.54 13.58
C LYS A 528 26.19 51.05 12.63
N VAL A 529 26.52 50.87 11.36
CA VAL A 529 25.59 50.37 10.34
C VAL A 529 26.17 49.12 9.69
N GLY A 530 25.30 48.17 9.33
CA GLY A 530 25.75 46.95 8.69
C GLY A 530 24.67 46.30 7.83
N ALA A 531 25.13 45.44 6.94
CA ALA A 531 24.31 44.58 6.11
C ALA A 531 24.86 43.15 6.15
N GLN A 532 23.96 42.16 6.13
CA GLN A 532 24.29 40.75 6.13
C GLN A 532 23.45 40.01 5.09
N PHE A 533 24.07 39.10 4.36
CA PHE A 533 23.41 38.09 3.56
C PHE A 533 23.52 36.74 4.27
N ASP A 534 22.41 36.02 4.35
CA ASP A 534 22.31 34.68 4.93
C ASP A 534 21.83 33.68 3.87
N SER A 535 22.43 32.50 3.84
CA SER A 535 21.94 31.33 3.09
C SER A 535 21.89 30.14 4.03
N SER A 536 20.69 29.63 4.29
CA SER A 536 20.46 28.43 5.09
C SER A 536 19.85 27.33 4.23
N GLN A 537 20.26 26.09 4.44
CA GLN A 537 19.60 24.90 3.89
C GLN A 537 19.23 23.96 5.04
N LEU A 538 18.04 23.37 4.96
CA LEU A 538 17.49 22.45 5.95
C LEU A 538 16.89 21.25 5.24
N ASP A 539 17.38 20.06 5.60
CA ASP A 539 16.85 18.78 5.17
C ASP A 539 16.08 18.15 6.35
N VAL A 540 14.80 17.87 6.15
CA VAL A 540 13.88 17.31 7.15
C VAL A 540 13.41 15.93 6.71
N ASN A 541 13.47 14.96 7.60
CA ASN A 541 12.93 13.62 7.40
C ASN A 541 12.01 13.23 8.56
N GLN A 542 10.71 13.10 8.29
CA GLN A 542 9.68 12.75 9.28
C GLN A 542 9.06 11.40 8.97
N SER A 543 9.06 10.50 9.94
CA SER A 543 8.57 9.14 9.78
C SER A 543 7.64 8.72 10.92
N VAL A 544 6.51 8.13 10.57
CA VAL A 544 5.54 7.52 11.49
C VAL A 544 5.28 6.10 11.01
N TYR A 545 5.77 5.11 11.75
CA TYR A 545 5.51 3.69 11.49
C TYR A 545 5.67 3.23 10.02
N GLY A 546 6.74 3.66 9.35
CA GLY A 546 7.05 3.28 7.96
C GLY A 546 6.47 4.21 6.88
N VAL A 547 5.65 5.19 7.26
CA VAL A 547 5.20 6.27 6.38
C VAL A 547 6.16 7.44 6.55
N THR A 548 6.87 7.82 5.49
CA THR A 548 7.95 8.81 5.54
C THR A 548 7.71 9.97 4.58
N ASN A 549 7.76 11.19 5.11
CA ASN A 549 7.70 12.45 4.36
C ASN A 549 9.03 13.20 4.54
N LYS A 550 9.48 13.91 3.50
CA LYS A 550 10.74 14.65 3.49
C LYS A 550 10.53 16.08 3.00
N ALA A 551 11.34 17.01 3.48
CA ALA A 551 11.37 18.37 2.95
C ALA A 551 12.80 18.91 2.92
N ASP A 552 13.20 19.44 1.76
CA ASP A 552 14.48 20.12 1.56
C ASP A 552 14.15 21.60 1.35
N THR A 553 14.59 22.48 2.25
CA THR A 553 14.24 23.91 2.22
C THR A 553 15.48 24.78 2.25
N LYS A 554 15.47 25.86 1.47
CA LYS A 554 16.53 26.85 1.41
C LYS A 554 15.96 28.22 1.72
N LEU A 555 16.58 28.90 2.68
CA LEU A 555 16.22 30.26 3.06
C LEU A 555 17.37 31.21 2.70
N MET A 556 17.11 32.15 1.81
CA MET A 556 18.03 33.25 1.51
C MET A 556 17.51 34.53 2.15
N SER A 557 18.36 35.25 2.86
CA SER A 557 17.93 36.47 3.56
C SER A 557 18.92 37.62 3.39
N VAL A 558 18.39 38.84 3.42
CA VAL A 558 19.16 40.08 3.51
C VAL A 558 18.71 40.82 4.77
N SER A 559 19.66 41.12 5.64
CA SER A 559 19.44 41.89 6.85
C SER A 559 20.17 43.22 6.75
N VAL A 560 19.52 44.31 7.16
CA VAL A 560 20.13 45.63 7.31
C VAL A 560 19.79 46.18 8.69
N GLY A 561 20.74 46.85 9.32
CA GLY A 561 20.52 47.36 10.66
C GLY A 561 21.52 48.39 11.11
N ALA A 562 21.23 48.97 12.26
CA ALA A 562 22.05 49.97 12.90
C ALA A 562 22.13 49.72 14.41
N SER A 563 23.24 50.15 15.02
CA SER A 563 23.43 50.13 16.46
C SER A 563 23.97 51.47 16.94
N LYS A 564 23.47 51.93 18.10
CA LYS A 564 23.87 53.19 18.72
C LYS A 564 24.24 52.96 20.17
N SER A 565 25.33 53.59 20.62
CA SER A 565 25.65 53.63 22.05
C SER A 565 24.72 54.60 22.78
N LEU A 566 24.19 54.16 23.92
CA LEU A 566 23.28 54.93 24.77
C LEU A 566 23.97 55.57 26.00
N GLY A 567 25.30 55.45 26.10
CA GLY A 567 26.07 55.83 27.29
C GLY A 567 26.13 54.72 28.36
N ASN A 568 27.10 54.83 29.28
CA ASN A 568 27.40 53.80 30.31
C ASN A 568 27.60 52.40 29.71
N ASP A 569 28.27 52.33 28.55
CA ASP A 569 28.53 51.12 27.76
C ASP A 569 27.28 50.36 27.29
N ASN A 570 26.10 50.97 27.36
CA ASN A 570 24.87 50.40 26.82
C ASN A 570 24.78 50.63 25.30
N TYR A 571 24.13 49.72 24.60
CA TYR A 571 23.85 49.84 23.17
C TYR A 571 22.42 49.42 22.84
N LEU A 572 21.86 50.00 21.78
CA LEU A 572 20.62 49.57 21.15
C LEU A 572 20.90 49.26 19.68
N SER A 573 20.64 48.02 19.29
CA SER A 573 20.68 47.55 17.90
C SER A 573 19.25 47.35 17.38
N GLY A 574 19.00 47.73 16.14
CA GLY A 574 17.75 47.44 15.43
C GLY A 574 18.02 47.01 14.00
N PHE A 575 17.19 46.12 13.48
CA PHE A 575 17.34 45.58 12.13
C PHE A 575 15.99 45.30 11.47
N VAL A 576 16.02 45.24 10.15
CA VAL A 576 14.99 44.65 9.31
C VAL A 576 15.61 43.58 8.42
N LYS A 577 14.83 42.54 8.13
CA LYS A 577 15.25 41.37 7.37
C LYS A 577 14.20 40.98 6.35
N GLY A 578 14.61 40.83 5.10
CA GLY A 578 13.78 40.25 4.05
C GLY A 578 14.33 38.88 3.67
N SER A 579 13.46 37.90 3.50
CA SER A 579 13.85 36.52 3.18
C SER A 579 12.98 35.93 2.08
N VAL A 580 13.58 35.05 1.28
CA VAL A 580 12.88 34.19 0.32
C VAL A 580 13.18 32.75 0.68
N LEU A 581 12.13 31.94 0.74
CA LEU A 581 12.20 30.51 0.95
C LEU A 581 11.89 29.80 -0.37
N ASP A 582 12.75 28.86 -0.73
CA ASP A 582 12.55 27.95 -1.85
C ASP A 582 12.86 26.54 -1.38
N GLY A 583 11.96 25.60 -1.62
CA GLY A 583 12.05 24.26 -1.07
C GLY A 583 11.21 23.26 -1.82
N LYS A 584 11.33 22.01 -1.40
CA LYS A 584 10.66 20.89 -2.02
C LYS A 584 10.29 19.87 -0.96
N ALA A 585 9.02 19.49 -0.90
CA ALA A 585 8.57 18.36 -0.10
C ALA A 585 8.42 17.12 -0.98
N THR A 586 8.80 15.96 -0.46
CA THR A 586 8.50 14.65 -1.05
C THR A 586 7.63 13.86 -0.08
N TYR A 587 6.44 13.49 -0.52
CA TYR A 587 5.46 12.77 0.30
C TYR A 587 5.63 11.25 0.18
N HIS A 588 5.04 10.48 1.08
CA HIS A 588 5.22 9.01 1.14
C HIS A 588 4.80 8.28 -0.15
N ASN A 589 3.90 8.87 -0.93
CA ASN A 589 3.46 8.36 -2.24
C ASN A 589 4.46 8.66 -3.38
N GLY A 590 5.59 9.32 -3.09
CA GLY A 590 6.63 9.70 -4.06
C GLY A 590 6.38 11.02 -4.79
N ASN A 591 5.22 11.67 -4.59
CA ASN A 591 4.95 12.97 -5.19
C ASN A 591 5.84 14.03 -4.59
N LYS A 592 6.24 14.98 -5.44
CA LYS A 592 7.10 16.09 -5.04
C LYS A 592 6.42 17.41 -5.34
N THR A 593 6.52 18.33 -4.39
CA THR A 593 5.80 19.60 -4.41
C THR A 593 6.75 20.72 -4.02
N ASP A 594 6.80 21.78 -4.82
CA ASP A 594 7.65 22.93 -4.56
C ASP A 594 7.01 23.83 -3.48
N LEU A 595 7.79 24.25 -2.49
CA LEU A 595 7.39 25.12 -1.38
C LEU A 595 8.12 26.45 -1.54
N GLN A 596 7.38 27.54 -1.76
CA GLN A 596 7.95 28.86 -2.02
C GLN A 596 7.22 29.94 -1.22
N GLY A 597 7.96 30.92 -0.73
CA GLY A 597 7.34 32.05 -0.04
C GLY A 597 8.35 33.08 0.42
N LYS A 598 7.86 34.07 1.15
CA LYS A 598 8.64 35.23 1.59
C LYS A 598 8.46 35.41 3.08
N ALA A 599 9.50 35.93 3.73
CA ALA A 599 9.38 36.33 5.12
C ALA A 599 9.93 37.72 5.37
N LEU A 600 9.31 38.42 6.32
CA LEU A 600 9.75 39.70 6.83
C LEU A 600 10.10 39.54 8.31
N GLY A 601 11.28 40.00 8.70
CA GLY A 601 11.76 40.05 10.07
C GLY A 601 12.04 41.48 10.52
N VAL A 602 11.74 41.78 11.77
CA VAL A 602 12.13 43.03 12.44
C VAL A 602 12.50 42.71 13.87
N GLY A 603 13.55 43.35 14.37
CA GLY A 603 13.95 43.11 15.75
C GLY A 603 14.79 44.22 16.36
N LEU A 604 14.86 44.16 17.67
CA LEU A 604 15.57 45.09 18.53
C LEU A 604 16.37 44.31 19.58
N GLN A 605 17.55 44.80 19.91
CA GLN A 605 18.39 44.24 20.97
C GLN A 605 19.01 45.37 21.79
N LEU A 606 18.82 45.29 23.10
CA LEU A 606 19.42 46.19 24.09
C LEU A 606 20.44 45.39 24.88
N GLY A 607 21.65 45.91 25.04
CA GLY A 607 22.66 45.24 25.84
C GLY A 607 23.68 46.19 26.43
N LYS A 608 24.62 45.62 27.18
CA LYS A 608 25.70 46.36 27.82
C LYS A 608 27.04 45.68 27.59
N HIS A 609 28.06 46.45 27.24
CA HIS A 609 29.43 45.98 27.17
C HIS A 609 30.13 46.22 28.51
N ASN A 610 30.21 45.20 29.39
CA ASN A 610 30.81 45.38 30.71
C ASN A 610 32.20 44.73 30.79
N GLN A 611 33.24 45.55 30.92
CA GLN A 611 34.58 45.05 31.22
C GLN A 611 34.73 44.86 32.73
N VAL A 612 34.65 43.62 33.19
CA VAL A 612 34.70 43.25 34.62
C VAL A 612 36.14 43.27 35.13
N THR A 613 37.08 42.80 34.31
CA THR A 613 38.52 42.88 34.55
C THR A 613 39.22 43.22 33.23
N PRO A 614 40.51 43.59 33.22
CA PRO A 614 41.24 43.82 31.98
C PRO A 614 41.26 42.64 31.00
N LYS A 615 40.98 41.41 31.48
CA LYS A 615 40.94 40.18 30.68
C LYS A 615 39.54 39.59 30.52
N LEU A 616 38.51 40.12 31.18
CA LEU A 616 37.18 39.53 31.20
C LEU A 616 36.11 40.58 30.89
N SER A 617 35.41 40.36 29.78
CA SER A 617 34.17 41.09 29.46
C SER A 617 32.95 40.20 29.70
N VAL A 618 31.88 40.79 30.22
CA VAL A 618 30.58 40.15 30.40
C VAL A 618 29.53 41.07 29.77
N ASN A 619 28.75 40.54 28.84
CA ASN A 619 27.89 41.32 27.95
C ASN A 619 26.46 40.80 28.05
N PRO A 620 25.66 41.27 29.02
CA PRO A 620 24.25 40.94 29.10
C PRO A 620 23.46 41.64 27.99
N PHE A 621 22.41 40.98 27.50
CA PHE A 621 21.50 41.52 26.49
C PHE A 621 20.07 41.03 26.69
N VAL A 622 19.13 41.81 26.14
CA VAL A 622 17.73 41.44 25.93
C VAL A 622 17.36 41.74 24.48
N SER A 623 16.46 40.96 23.91
CA SER A 623 16.07 41.04 22.50
C SER A 623 14.58 40.79 22.31
N ALA A 624 14.03 41.38 21.27
CA ALA A 624 12.68 41.13 20.79
C ALA A 624 12.73 41.04 19.25
N ASN A 625 12.24 39.94 18.69
CA ASN A 625 12.26 39.68 17.25
C ASN A 625 10.88 39.21 16.79
N TYR A 626 10.36 39.83 15.74
CA TYR A 626 9.12 39.42 15.08
C TYR A 626 9.44 38.99 13.66
N HIS A 627 8.99 37.80 13.29
CA HIS A 627 9.10 37.24 11.96
C HIS A 627 7.74 36.77 11.47
N HIS A 628 7.43 37.09 10.23
CA HIS A 628 6.22 36.65 9.54
C HIS A 628 6.60 36.06 8.19
N TYR A 629 6.24 34.80 7.98
CA TYR A 629 6.27 34.11 6.70
C TYR A 629 4.89 34.11 6.06
N ASP A 630 4.88 34.39 4.77
CA ASP A 630 3.70 34.30 3.91
C ASP A 630 4.05 33.45 2.69
N HIS A 631 3.18 32.49 2.39
CA HIS A 631 3.33 31.58 1.25
C HIS A 631 3.07 32.34 -0.06
N ASP A 632 3.82 32.04 -1.12
CA ASP A 632 3.48 32.61 -2.43
C ASP A 632 2.12 31.99 -2.83
N ASP A 633 1.07 32.81 -3.12
CA ASP A 633 -0.36 32.49 -3.39
C ASP A 633 -0.68 31.35 -4.41
N LYS A 634 0.29 30.52 -4.77
CA LYS A 634 0.20 29.31 -5.57
C LYS A 634 -0.37 28.16 -4.76
N VAL A 635 -1.46 27.61 -5.27
CA VAL A 635 -2.01 26.33 -4.82
C VAL A 635 -1.04 25.20 -5.15
N MET A 636 -0.71 24.39 -4.14
CA MET A 636 0.17 23.23 -4.26
C MET A 636 -0.66 21.94 -4.14
N ASN A 637 -0.34 20.89 -4.89
CA ASN A 637 -1.03 19.60 -4.79
C ASN A 637 -0.03 18.44 -4.74
N ASP A 638 -0.07 17.65 -3.67
CA ASP A 638 0.84 16.51 -3.45
C ASP A 638 0.21 15.14 -3.76
N GLY A 639 -0.94 15.15 -4.44
CA GLY A 639 -1.78 14.00 -4.76
C GLY A 639 -2.70 13.55 -3.63
N ILE A 640 -2.54 14.07 -2.41
CA ILE A 640 -3.37 13.74 -1.24
C ILE A 640 -4.00 15.00 -0.64
N ASN A 641 -3.24 16.07 -0.55
CA ASN A 641 -3.63 17.39 -0.07
C ASN A 641 -3.47 18.43 -1.18
N THR A 642 -4.36 19.41 -1.18
CA THR A 642 -4.27 20.63 -1.97
C THR A 642 -4.05 21.79 -1.01
N ILE A 643 -2.80 22.23 -0.88
CA ILE A 643 -2.38 23.31 0.02
C ILE A 643 -2.67 24.66 -0.64
N HIS A 644 -3.40 25.52 0.06
CA HIS A 644 -3.75 26.87 -0.40
C HIS A 644 -2.86 27.94 0.19
N ASP A 645 -2.48 27.78 1.45
CA ASP A 645 -1.80 28.83 2.20
C ASP A 645 -1.04 28.24 3.40
N ILE A 646 0.09 28.86 3.74
CA ILE A 646 0.94 28.55 4.90
C ILE A 646 1.35 29.88 5.52
N ASP A 647 0.84 30.15 6.73
CA ASP A 647 1.12 31.37 7.47
C ASP A 647 1.87 31.02 8.76
N VAL A 648 3.04 31.63 8.96
CA VAL A 648 3.85 31.44 10.18
C VAL A 648 4.22 32.79 10.75
N LYS A 649 3.75 33.07 11.96
CA LYS A 649 4.04 34.30 12.72
C LYS A 649 4.73 33.93 14.03
N GLN A 650 5.89 34.52 14.29
CA GLN A 650 6.64 34.31 15.52
C GLN A 650 7.08 35.63 16.12
N LEU A 651 6.67 35.89 17.37
CA LEU A 651 7.25 36.90 18.24
C LEU A 651 8.09 36.19 19.30
N GLN A 652 9.39 36.44 19.31
CA GLN A 652 10.33 35.87 20.27
C GLN A 652 10.93 36.96 21.15
N LEU A 653 10.94 36.72 22.46
CA LEU A 653 11.72 37.50 23.42
C LEU A 653 12.94 36.70 23.84
N GLY A 654 14.08 37.35 23.98
CA GLY A 654 15.32 36.69 24.38
C GLY A 654 16.07 37.48 25.44
N LEU A 655 16.77 36.77 26.31
CA LEU A 655 17.72 37.34 27.26
C LEU A 655 18.96 36.46 27.31
N GLY A 656 20.12 37.05 27.52
CA GLY A 656 21.35 36.28 27.59
C GLY A 656 22.54 37.06 28.09
N VAL A 657 23.64 36.35 28.26
CA VAL A 657 24.91 36.88 28.71
C VAL A 657 26.05 36.21 27.95
N ASN A 658 26.90 37.02 27.33
CA ASN A 658 28.10 36.56 26.65
C ASN A 658 29.35 36.99 27.43
N ALA A 659 30.24 36.06 27.74
CA ALA A 659 31.50 36.32 28.39
C ALA A 659 32.67 36.07 27.44
N ASN A 660 33.65 36.98 27.42
CA ASN A 660 34.90 36.78 26.69
C ASN A 660 36.09 36.93 27.64
N TYR A 661 36.94 35.91 27.70
CA TYR A 661 38.13 35.85 28.53
C TYR A 661 39.40 35.80 27.68
N GLN A 662 40.25 36.83 27.82
CA GLN A 662 41.49 36.95 27.09
C GLN A 662 42.59 36.09 27.75
N VAL A 663 42.87 34.93 27.17
CA VAL A 663 43.93 34.01 27.62
C VAL A 663 45.30 34.56 27.27
N THR A 664 45.48 34.98 26.01
CA THR A 664 46.68 35.65 25.49
C THR A 664 46.29 36.83 24.61
N PRO A 665 47.22 37.71 24.21
CA PRO A 665 46.91 38.80 23.28
C PRO A 665 46.25 38.35 21.96
N ASN A 666 46.49 37.09 21.54
CA ASN A 666 46.01 36.52 20.28
C ASN A 666 44.96 35.41 20.46
N LEU A 667 44.60 35.06 21.70
CA LEU A 667 43.64 33.99 21.98
C LEU A 667 42.65 34.42 23.06
N GLU A 668 41.39 34.35 22.73
CA GLU A 668 40.27 34.63 23.62
C GLU A 668 39.33 33.42 23.65
N LEU A 669 38.92 33.02 24.84
CA LEU A 669 37.82 32.08 25.04
C LEU A 669 36.53 32.88 25.14
N TYR A 670 35.48 32.46 24.46
CA TYR A 670 34.16 33.05 24.61
C TYR A 670 33.12 32.00 24.95
N GLY A 671 32.13 32.40 25.74
CA GLY A 671 31.00 31.57 26.07
C GLY A 671 29.75 32.41 26.23
N GLY A 672 28.59 31.78 26.03
CA GLY A 672 27.31 32.46 26.10
C GLY A 672 26.25 31.55 26.71
N LEU A 673 25.37 32.15 27.52
CA LEU A 673 24.12 31.52 27.94
C LEU A 673 22.98 32.43 27.53
N SER A 674 21.98 31.87 26.88
CA SER A 674 20.79 32.61 26.44
C SER A 674 19.54 31.77 26.60
N PHE A 675 18.44 32.46 26.85
CA PHE A 675 17.10 31.92 26.93
C PHE A 675 16.20 32.73 26.00
N TYR A 676 15.43 32.03 25.18
CA TYR A 676 14.47 32.61 24.26
C TYR A 676 13.11 32.01 24.49
N GLU A 677 12.07 32.82 24.36
CA GLU A 677 10.67 32.42 24.49
C GLU A 677 9.87 32.93 23.29
N ALA A 678 9.27 32.02 22.53
CA ALA A 678 8.32 32.33 21.47
C ALA A 678 6.94 32.68 22.07
N VAL A 679 6.85 33.86 22.69
CA VAL A 679 5.64 34.35 23.39
C VAL A 679 4.38 34.33 22.52
N LYS A 680 4.54 34.42 21.19
CA LYS A 680 3.48 34.12 20.23
C LYS A 680 4.08 33.35 19.06
N ARG A 681 3.52 32.18 18.76
CA ARG A 681 3.83 31.38 17.56
C ARG A 681 2.52 30.83 17.02
N ASP A 682 2.08 31.40 15.89
CA ASP A 682 0.95 30.90 15.10
C ASP A 682 1.56 30.28 13.84
N ALA A 683 1.33 29.00 13.59
CA ALA A 683 1.85 28.29 12.43
C ALA A 683 0.75 27.40 11.87
N THR A 684 0.14 27.84 10.78
CA THR A 684 -1.07 27.22 10.23
C THR A 684 -0.90 26.90 8.76
N ILE A 685 -1.53 25.82 8.33
CA ILE A 685 -1.64 25.42 6.93
C ILE A 685 -3.11 25.24 6.56
N ASN A 686 -3.54 25.95 5.53
CA ASN A 686 -4.88 25.86 4.95
C ASN A 686 -4.86 24.94 3.74
N THR A 687 -5.77 23.97 3.70
CA THR A 687 -5.75 22.88 2.71
C THR A 687 -7.15 22.30 2.47
N ASN A 688 -7.27 21.39 1.51
CA ASN A 688 -8.33 20.39 1.43
C ASN A 688 -7.73 19.06 0.98
N TYR A 689 -8.43 17.95 1.23
CA TYR A 689 -8.01 16.68 0.63
C TYR A 689 -8.30 16.68 -0.87
N THR A 690 -7.34 16.21 -1.66
CA THR A 690 -7.44 16.11 -3.12
C THR A 690 -8.64 15.24 -3.50
N GLY A 691 -9.52 15.79 -4.35
CA GLY A 691 -10.81 15.18 -4.71
C GLY A 691 -12.00 15.64 -3.87
N THR A 692 -11.78 16.54 -2.89
CA THR A 692 -12.83 17.19 -2.09
C THR A 692 -12.66 18.71 -2.12
N ASP A 693 -13.64 19.46 -1.61
CA ASP A 693 -13.64 20.93 -1.57
C ASP A 693 -13.90 21.48 -0.15
N THR A 694 -13.72 20.64 0.87
CA THR A 694 -13.90 21.03 2.27
C THR A 694 -12.64 21.73 2.75
N ALA A 695 -12.74 23.00 3.13
CA ALA A 695 -11.62 23.76 3.68
C ALA A 695 -11.22 23.20 5.05
N LEU A 696 -9.92 22.93 5.21
CA LEU A 696 -9.29 22.37 6.39
C LEU A 696 -8.14 23.27 6.83
N SER A 697 -7.85 23.24 8.13
CA SER A 697 -6.69 23.90 8.71
C SER A 697 -5.96 22.91 9.61
N PHE A 698 -4.64 22.91 9.56
CA PHE A 698 -3.79 22.20 10.52
C PHE A 698 -2.83 23.18 11.18
N ASN A 699 -2.44 22.87 12.41
CA ASN A 699 -1.37 23.57 13.10
C ASN A 699 -0.07 22.81 12.89
N GLY A 700 1.05 23.54 12.82
CA GLY A 700 2.37 22.94 12.91
C GLY A 700 2.55 22.19 14.23
N TRP A 701 3.51 21.25 14.26
CA TRP A 701 3.85 20.52 15.47
C TRP A 701 4.41 21.48 16.52
N ASP A 702 4.14 21.16 17.78
CA ASP A 702 4.67 21.89 18.92
C ASP A 702 6.11 21.44 19.14
N ILE A 703 7.04 22.38 19.02
CA ILE A 703 8.47 22.15 19.16
C ILE A 703 9.00 22.78 20.46
N GLY A 704 8.10 23.18 21.37
CA GLY A 704 8.43 23.98 22.54
C GLY A 704 8.52 25.47 22.19
N LYS A 705 8.10 26.33 23.12
CA LYS A 705 8.21 27.80 22.97
C LYS A 705 9.46 28.34 23.63
N ASP A 706 9.98 27.63 24.61
CA ASP A 706 11.21 27.94 25.33
C ASP A 706 12.41 27.34 24.60
N LYS A 707 13.51 28.09 24.56
CA LYS A 707 14.79 27.61 23.99
C LYS A 707 15.91 28.12 24.87
N TYR A 708 16.59 27.20 25.56
CA TYR A 708 17.86 27.52 26.20
C TYR A 708 19.00 27.22 25.23
N LYS A 709 20.05 28.05 25.28
CA LYS A 709 21.20 27.91 24.40
C LYS A 709 22.48 28.22 25.15
N ALA A 710 23.42 27.29 25.06
CA ALA A 710 24.77 27.41 25.60
C ALA A 710 25.78 27.39 24.45
N THR A 711 26.69 28.35 24.45
CA THR A 711 27.76 28.48 23.45
C THR A 711 29.11 28.42 24.15
N LEU A 712 30.05 27.68 23.56
CA LEU A 712 31.45 27.70 23.93
C LEU A 712 32.30 27.82 22.67
N GLY A 713 33.30 28.70 22.68
CA GLY A 713 34.16 28.89 21.55
C GLY A 713 35.48 29.57 21.87
N LEU A 714 36.28 29.71 20.82
CA LEU A 714 37.56 30.37 20.84
C LEU A 714 37.67 31.35 19.68
N ASN A 715 38.31 32.48 19.94
CA ASN A 715 38.67 33.50 18.96
C ASN A 715 40.19 33.57 18.90
N HIS A 716 40.77 33.29 17.73
CA HIS A 716 42.19 33.38 17.45
C HIS A 716 42.50 34.53 16.51
N ARG A 717 43.32 35.49 16.97
CA ARG A 717 43.76 36.63 16.18
C ARG A 717 44.96 36.22 15.32
N ILE A 718 44.72 36.03 14.02
CA ILE A 718 45.75 35.63 13.05
C ILE A 718 46.63 36.84 12.70
N THR A 719 46.02 38.01 12.53
CA THR A 719 46.71 39.28 12.33
C THR A 719 46.01 40.37 13.16
N PRO A 720 46.58 41.58 13.32
CA PRO A 720 45.91 42.67 14.04
C PRO A 720 44.47 42.96 13.58
N ASN A 721 44.17 42.65 12.30
CA ASN A 721 42.90 42.92 11.66
C ASN A 721 42.03 41.68 11.42
N ASN A 722 42.60 40.47 11.50
CA ASN A 722 41.88 39.22 11.18
C ASN A 722 41.74 38.32 12.41
N THR A 723 40.52 37.88 12.69
CA THR A 723 40.20 36.94 13.77
C THR A 723 39.41 35.77 13.22
N LEU A 724 39.87 34.56 13.52
CA LEU A 724 39.17 33.30 13.24
C LEU A 724 38.48 32.84 14.52
N SER A 725 37.28 32.30 14.40
CA SER A 725 36.48 31.81 15.51
C SER A 725 35.98 30.40 15.22
N LEU A 726 36.00 29.55 16.25
CA LEU A 726 35.41 28.23 16.24
C LEU A 726 34.53 28.10 17.47
N SER A 727 33.27 27.69 17.30
CA SER A 727 32.37 27.44 18.42
C SER A 727 31.48 26.23 18.24
N TYR A 728 31.01 25.77 19.38
CA TYR A 728 29.98 24.78 19.54
C TYR A 728 28.82 25.41 20.30
N ASP A 729 27.62 25.27 19.75
CA ASP A 729 26.37 25.64 20.37
C ASP A 729 25.58 24.36 20.67
N TYR A 730 25.06 24.29 21.89
CA TYR A 730 24.00 23.36 22.26
C TYR A 730 22.74 24.17 22.55
N ALA A 731 21.62 23.78 21.97
CA ALA A 731 20.31 24.35 22.27
C ALA A 731 19.31 23.23 22.56
N GLY A 732 18.36 23.50 23.46
CA GLY A 732 17.27 22.59 23.74
C GLY A 732 15.98 23.31 24.12
N SER A 733 14.87 22.59 24.01
CA SER A 733 13.52 22.97 24.44
C SER A 733 12.83 21.79 25.13
N GLU A 734 11.55 21.93 25.45
CA GLU A 734 10.73 20.80 25.94
C GLU A 734 10.73 19.57 25.00
N HIS A 735 10.90 19.77 23.68
CA HIS A 735 10.76 18.71 22.67
C HIS A 735 11.94 18.59 21.72
N THR A 736 12.95 19.46 21.83
CA THR A 736 14.02 19.57 20.83
C THR A 736 15.38 19.58 21.48
N ASP A 737 16.34 18.97 20.77
CA ASP A 737 17.76 19.08 21.08
C ASP A 737 18.51 19.38 19.78
N SER A 738 19.40 20.37 19.81
CA SER A 738 20.22 20.72 18.67
C SER A 738 21.67 21.00 19.03
N SER A 739 22.55 20.58 18.13
CA SER A 739 24.01 20.72 18.25
C SER A 739 24.55 21.35 16.99
N GLN A 740 25.25 22.46 17.12
CA GLN A 740 25.73 23.26 15.99
C GLN A 740 27.22 23.59 16.14
N VAL A 741 27.98 23.38 15.07
CA VAL A 741 29.40 23.77 14.99
C VAL A 741 29.52 24.96 14.03
N LYS A 742 30.24 25.99 14.45
CA LYS A 742 30.42 27.24 13.69
C LYS A 742 31.87 27.60 13.48
N LEU A 743 32.20 28.01 12.25
CA LEU A 743 33.46 28.60 11.87
C LEU A 743 33.21 30.03 11.38
N GLY A 744 33.83 31.02 12.01
CA GLY A 744 33.66 32.43 11.65
C GLY A 744 34.98 33.15 11.41
N LEU A 745 34.99 34.10 10.48
CA LEU A 745 36.08 35.01 10.18
C LEU A 745 35.58 36.45 10.35
N VAL A 746 36.35 37.28 11.05
CA VAL A 746 36.13 38.72 11.13
C VAL A 746 37.40 39.43 10.66
N SER A 747 37.26 40.34 9.71
CA SER A 747 38.34 41.14 9.14
C SER A 747 38.06 42.63 9.28
N ARG A 748 39.13 43.44 9.36
CA ARG A 748 39.09 44.90 9.45
C ARG A 748 39.97 45.52 8.36
N PHE A 749 39.49 46.56 7.70
CA PHE A 749 40.21 47.24 6.61
C PHE A 749 40.14 48.76 6.71
#